data_AF-A0A6A6BZL8-F1
#
_entry.id   AF-A0A6A6BZL8-F1
#
_cell.length_a   1.000
_cell.length_b   1.000
_cell.length_c   1.000
_cell.angle_alpha   90.00
_cell.angle_beta   90.00
_cell.angle_gamma   90.00
#
_symmetry.space_group_name_H-M   'P 1'
#
loop_
_entity.id
_entity.type
_entity.pdbx_description
1 polymer ?
#
loop_
_entity_poly.entity_id
_entity_poly.type
_entity_poly.pdbx_seq_one_letter_code
_entity_poly.pdbx_strand_id
1 'polypeptide(L)'
;MSPESSPERRPHRESSPMTPISPLSPSSSLPQWLRHTRPRTGLLANAKFRVLAVALGCIMMGWMLTSMLGPGERAMDFAGTYDAASGGILDDPTGFGMATVKSQSMQPGIIGGEEPKDEMEAESDTNRHKQPSVTGALSELHDAVKDKLKSWNPYHAQPVSHGASRVNSTATASRPHGLASATATALAGEAITDGISDEERLGARTRIGKCTILFNGNSFWERAIRTHERHDREHGYRLHVLRQHLMDDVWSKPAYILSLLLRELSKPESERLEWLFWVDADTIILNPHIPIEVFLPPPGSEFDDVHLLFSNDWNGLNNGVFPVRVNQWSVQLFSAITSFRHYRPDAPLPFRDQSAMDALMHEPAFSSNLAQAPQRWFNAYQGEHNETLAPFQIRRGDFLVHFAGVLNREERMGYWLERAEQHLDDWEVPVKSTSYPQEVRDFWSEQKDLRRRKKEALSGARLKAKELMSNVEEHMEEYGDRMSEEQKSSIEENRKGLYTILESGDDASDLDKMEEAMHKLEESFQPLTSVVTEVHKTLLNSAHEAIFAGEKDLLQSGFNQGSSSPELERISDSVKHLKYLVMTPQENWNRHDITAATDAVTDARAKLQEKEAATLAEARRIEQAKKQAGIALDDVQKQAADASSSTSSSLEPSTTDSALAPTNVGEPAFAAVSAATDD
;
A
#
# COMPACT_ATOMS: atom_id res chain seq x y z
N MET A 1 -21.51 0.97 -79.59
CA MET A 1 -20.51 1.62 -80.46
C MET A 1 -19.41 2.14 -79.56
N SER A 2 -18.19 1.69 -79.84
CA SER A 2 -16.98 1.83 -79.02
C SER A 2 -16.26 3.19 -79.30
N PRO A 3 -15.00 3.42 -78.86
CA PRO A 3 -14.60 4.48 -77.92
C PRO A 3 -13.46 5.35 -78.49
N GLU A 4 -12.76 6.15 -77.66
CA GLU A 4 -11.32 6.56 -77.76
C GLU A 4 -11.10 7.80 -76.86
N SER A 5 -9.97 8.08 -76.21
CA SER A 5 -8.73 7.37 -75.88
C SER A 5 -7.88 8.33 -75.02
N SER A 6 -7.17 7.81 -74.02
CA SER A 6 -6.07 8.50 -73.32
C SER A 6 -4.84 8.68 -74.21
N PRO A 7 -3.84 9.48 -73.79
CA PRO A 7 -2.47 8.96 -73.87
C PRO A 7 -1.60 9.24 -72.62
N GLU A 8 -0.43 8.60 -72.67
CA GLU A 8 0.45 8.12 -71.62
C GLU A 8 1.48 9.11 -71.04
N ARG A 9 2.16 8.61 -70.00
CA ARG A 9 3.28 9.18 -69.23
C ARG A 9 4.64 9.13 -69.95
N ARG A 10 5.61 9.89 -69.38
CA ARG A 10 7.07 9.65 -69.12
C ARG A 10 8.07 10.59 -69.88
N PRO A 11 9.33 10.76 -69.42
CA PRO A 11 9.80 11.57 -68.27
C PRO A 11 11.10 12.38 -68.62
N HIS A 12 11.88 12.84 -67.62
CA HIS A 12 13.23 13.49 -67.65
C HIS A 12 13.26 15.04 -67.65
N ARG A 13 14.20 15.77 -67.04
CA ARG A 13 15.33 15.56 -66.09
C ARG A 13 15.86 16.96 -65.69
N GLU A 14 16.55 17.01 -64.56
CA GLU A 14 17.30 18.11 -63.91
C GLU A 14 18.01 19.15 -64.81
N SER A 15 18.09 20.41 -64.33
CA SER A 15 19.34 21.11 -63.93
C SER A 15 19.20 22.65 -63.94
N SER A 16 19.69 23.31 -62.88
CA SER A 16 19.86 24.77 -62.74
C SER A 16 20.88 25.33 -63.74
N PRO A 17 20.91 26.66 -64.02
CA PRO A 17 21.96 27.48 -63.38
C PRO A 17 21.66 28.99 -63.17
N MET A 18 22.29 29.52 -62.11
CA MET A 18 23.03 30.81 -62.00
C MET A 18 22.38 32.20 -62.17
N THR A 19 22.65 33.01 -61.14
CA THR A 19 22.51 34.47 -60.95
C THR A 19 23.44 35.33 -61.83
N PRO A 20 23.20 36.66 -61.92
CA PRO A 20 24.01 37.65 -61.15
C PRO A 20 23.15 38.72 -60.42
N ILE A 21 23.41 39.10 -59.15
CA ILE A 21 24.28 40.21 -58.66
C ILE A 21 23.77 41.58 -59.19
N SER A 22 23.31 42.62 -58.48
CA SER A 22 23.38 43.15 -57.08
C SER A 22 22.78 44.60 -57.12
N PRO A 23 22.73 45.49 -56.08
CA PRO A 23 22.75 45.31 -54.61
C PRO A 23 21.95 46.38 -53.76
N LEU A 24 22.08 46.28 -52.41
CA LEU A 24 21.97 47.32 -51.33
C LEU A 24 20.55 47.81 -50.91
N SER A 25 20.09 47.93 -49.64
CA SER A 25 20.54 47.69 -48.23
C SER A 25 19.30 47.89 -47.30
N PRO A 26 19.39 48.04 -45.95
CA PRO A 26 19.31 46.96 -44.95
C PRO A 26 18.15 47.15 -43.92
N SER A 27 17.55 46.06 -43.44
CA SER A 27 17.18 45.87 -42.02
C SER A 27 16.26 44.66 -41.85
N SER A 28 16.88 43.54 -41.50
CA SER A 28 16.24 42.33 -41.01
C SER A 28 15.71 42.55 -39.59
N SER A 29 14.39 42.47 -39.39
CA SER A 29 13.77 42.32 -38.08
C SER A 29 13.83 40.85 -37.63
N LEU A 30 14.77 40.54 -36.74
CA LEU A 30 14.84 39.24 -36.05
C LEU A 30 13.68 39.10 -35.03
N PRO A 31 13.18 37.86 -34.77
CA PRO A 31 12.12 37.59 -33.82
C PRO A 31 12.45 37.95 -32.37
N GLN A 32 11.41 38.31 -31.61
CA GLN A 32 11.47 39.01 -30.33
C GLN A 32 12.06 38.21 -29.15
N TRP A 33 12.27 36.89 -29.31
CA TRP A 33 12.79 35.99 -28.27
C TRP A 33 14.33 35.85 -28.24
N LEU A 34 15.05 36.52 -29.15
CA LEU A 34 16.52 36.51 -29.24
C LEU A 34 17.19 37.78 -28.71
N ARG A 35 16.45 38.67 -28.03
CA ARG A 35 17.04 39.86 -27.40
C ARG A 35 17.58 39.54 -26.00
N HIS A 36 18.90 39.38 -25.89
CA HIS A 36 19.59 39.41 -24.61
C HIS A 36 19.43 40.79 -23.94
N THR A 37 18.73 40.84 -22.81
CA THR A 37 18.70 42.02 -21.93
C THR A 37 19.95 42.05 -21.06
N ARG A 38 20.82 43.04 -21.25
CA ARG A 38 21.87 43.42 -20.28
C ARG A 38 21.24 44.08 -19.04
N PRO A 39 21.86 43.93 -17.84
CA PRO A 39 21.26 44.36 -16.59
C PRO A 39 21.40 45.88 -16.41
N ARG A 40 20.31 46.54 -16.01
CA ARG A 40 20.37 47.91 -15.49
C ARG A 40 20.55 47.87 -13.98
N THR A 41 21.68 48.40 -13.54
CA THR A 41 21.98 48.76 -12.15
C THR A 41 21.20 50.02 -11.75
N GLY A 42 20.68 50.06 -10.52
CA GLY A 42 20.04 51.26 -9.98
C GLY A 42 19.25 51.06 -8.67
N LEU A 43 20.00 50.95 -7.56
CA LEU A 43 19.72 51.56 -6.25
C LEU A 43 18.37 51.26 -5.54
N LEU A 44 18.36 50.21 -4.71
CA LEU A 44 18.29 50.30 -3.24
C LEU A 44 18.19 48.88 -2.66
N ALA A 45 19.29 48.46 -2.04
CA ALA A 45 19.40 47.21 -1.31
C ALA A 45 18.49 47.23 -0.08
N ASN A 46 17.73 46.16 0.14
CA ASN A 46 17.23 45.80 1.48
C ASN A 46 16.71 44.36 1.49
N ALA A 47 17.62 43.41 1.24
CA ALA A 47 17.35 41.97 1.39
C ALA A 47 16.89 41.62 2.83
N LYS A 48 17.35 42.36 3.84
CA LYS A 48 16.94 42.21 5.23
C LYS A 48 15.45 42.52 5.45
N PHE A 49 14.87 43.46 4.71
CA PHE A 49 13.47 43.85 4.85
C PHE A 49 12.52 42.82 4.24
N ARG A 50 12.94 42.13 3.16
CA ARG A 50 12.18 41.03 2.56
C ARG A 50 12.15 39.80 3.47
N VAL A 51 13.28 39.45 4.08
CA VAL A 51 13.34 38.35 5.06
C VAL A 51 12.53 38.69 6.31
N LEU A 52 12.59 39.94 6.79
CA LEU A 52 11.80 40.38 7.94
C LEU A 52 10.29 40.38 7.63
N ALA A 53 9.88 40.80 6.42
CA ALA A 53 8.48 40.78 6.00
C ALA A 53 7.95 39.36 5.84
N VAL A 54 8.75 38.43 5.32
CA VAL A 54 8.39 37.00 5.24
C VAL A 54 8.31 36.39 6.64
N ALA A 55 9.26 36.70 7.54
CA ALA A 55 9.22 36.22 8.91
C ALA A 55 8.01 36.78 9.69
N LEU A 56 7.69 38.07 9.54
CA LEU A 56 6.49 38.68 10.11
C LEU A 56 5.20 38.08 9.51
N GLY A 57 5.20 37.77 8.22
CA GLY A 57 4.11 37.05 7.56
C GLY A 57 3.90 35.65 8.13
N CYS A 58 4.97 34.88 8.34
CA CYS A 58 4.91 33.56 8.95
C CYS A 58 4.47 33.62 10.43
N ILE A 59 4.92 34.63 11.18
CA ILE A 59 4.49 34.84 12.58
C ILE A 59 3.02 35.25 12.65
N MET A 60 2.56 36.13 11.75
CA MET A 60 1.14 36.48 11.61
C MET A 60 0.28 35.27 11.24
N MET A 61 0.74 34.44 10.31
CA MET A 61 0.03 33.23 9.88
C MET A 61 0.00 32.18 10.99
N GLY A 62 1.10 32.02 11.74
CA GLY A 62 1.15 31.18 12.94
C GLY A 62 0.26 31.72 14.08
N TRP A 63 0.18 33.03 14.27
CA TRP A 63 -0.71 33.66 15.24
C TRP A 63 -2.18 33.52 14.82
N MET A 64 -2.51 33.60 13.52
CA MET A 64 -3.86 33.41 12.99
C MET A 64 -4.30 31.94 13.08
N LEU A 65 -3.40 30.99 12.85
CA LEU A 65 -3.63 29.55 13.04
C LEU A 65 -3.83 29.19 14.51
N THR A 66 -3.02 29.74 15.42
CA THR A 66 -3.14 29.47 16.86
C THR A 66 -4.32 30.17 17.52
N SER A 67 -4.75 31.34 17.03
CA SER A 67 -5.97 32.02 17.48
C SER A 67 -7.26 31.38 16.95
N MET A 68 -7.18 30.57 15.88
CA MET A 68 -8.27 29.70 15.39
C MET A 68 -8.40 28.37 16.15
N LEU A 69 -7.43 28.04 17.01
CA LEU A 69 -7.38 26.78 17.77
C LEU A 69 -7.60 26.98 19.28
N GLY A 70 -8.07 28.16 19.71
CA GLY A 70 -8.53 28.39 21.08
C GLY A 70 -9.90 27.73 21.33
N PRO A 71 -10.19 27.23 22.55
CA PRO A 71 -11.46 26.57 22.84
C PRO A 71 -12.55 27.62 22.95
N GLY A 72 -13.25 27.85 21.84
CA GLY A 72 -14.36 28.78 21.75
C GLY A 72 -15.33 28.31 20.66
N GLU A 73 -16.49 27.85 21.09
CA GLU A 73 -17.63 27.45 20.26
C GLU A 73 -17.91 28.47 19.14
N ARG A 74 -17.60 28.07 17.91
CA ARG A 74 -18.26 28.55 16.69
C ARG A 74 -17.97 27.57 15.57
N ALA A 75 -18.77 26.50 15.52
CA ALA A 75 -18.92 25.72 14.31
C ALA A 75 -19.42 26.67 13.21
N MET A 76 -18.54 27.04 12.30
CA MET A 76 -18.94 27.59 11.01
C MET A 76 -19.45 26.41 10.20
N ASP A 77 -20.77 26.20 10.22
CA ASP A 77 -21.46 25.27 9.33
C ASP A 77 -21.17 25.64 7.88
N PHE A 78 -20.21 24.96 7.27
CA PHE A 78 -20.03 24.92 5.82
C PHE A 78 -20.89 23.79 5.26
N ALA A 79 -22.20 23.88 5.48
CA ALA A 79 -23.20 23.06 4.81
C ALA A 79 -23.38 23.58 3.38
N GLY A 80 -22.43 23.24 2.50
CA GLY A 80 -22.62 23.34 1.06
C GLY A 80 -23.71 22.37 0.64
N THR A 81 -24.92 22.89 0.41
CA THR A 81 -26.09 22.16 -0.08
C THR A 81 -25.74 21.36 -1.33
N TYR A 82 -25.61 20.05 -1.19
CA TYR A 82 -25.61 19.13 -2.31
C TYR A 82 -27.06 18.86 -2.70
N ASP A 83 -27.50 19.57 -3.73
CA ASP A 83 -28.79 19.37 -4.39
C ASP A 83 -28.61 18.36 -5.52
N ALA A 84 -29.23 17.17 -5.39
CA ALA A 84 -29.24 16.13 -6.42
C ALA A 84 -30.36 16.33 -7.47
N ALA A 85 -30.81 17.59 -7.64
CA ALA A 85 -31.90 18.07 -8.49
C ALA A 85 -33.31 18.01 -7.85
N SER A 86 -33.56 18.99 -6.98
CA SER A 86 -34.83 19.55 -6.48
C SER A 86 -35.89 18.58 -5.92
N GLY A 87 -35.96 18.54 -4.58
CA GLY A 87 -37.10 18.04 -3.80
C GLY A 87 -36.89 18.37 -2.32
N GLY A 88 -37.80 19.13 -1.72
CA GLY A 88 -37.65 19.74 -0.40
C GLY A 88 -37.35 18.77 0.76
N ILE A 89 -36.62 19.30 1.75
CA ILE A 89 -36.13 18.59 2.93
C ILE A 89 -37.26 18.32 3.95
N LEU A 90 -37.26 17.10 4.49
CA LEU A 90 -37.83 16.76 5.80
C LEU A 90 -36.67 16.66 6.79
N ASP A 91 -36.59 17.60 7.73
CA ASP A 91 -35.58 17.65 8.80
C ASP A 91 -36.03 16.80 10.01
N ASP A 92 -36.13 15.47 9.90
CA ASP A 92 -36.12 14.56 11.07
C ASP A 92 -36.03 13.07 10.67
N PRO A 93 -35.01 12.30 11.11
CA PRO A 93 -34.95 10.85 10.93
C PRO A 93 -35.76 10.03 11.95
N THR A 94 -36.50 10.64 12.88
CA THR A 94 -37.24 9.91 13.94
C THR A 94 -38.75 9.78 13.72
N GLY A 95 -39.28 10.30 12.60
CA GLY A 95 -40.73 10.44 12.37
C GLY A 95 -41.39 9.42 11.43
N PHE A 96 -40.83 8.23 11.18
CA PHE A 96 -41.44 7.28 10.25
C PHE A 96 -42.59 6.48 10.90
N GLY A 97 -43.84 6.91 10.70
CA GLY A 97 -45.04 6.13 11.09
C GLY A 97 -46.21 6.92 11.71
N MET A 98 -46.14 8.23 11.89
CA MET A 98 -47.29 9.02 12.38
C MET A 98 -47.91 9.86 11.26
N ALA A 99 -49.08 9.41 10.79
CA ALA A 99 -49.92 10.17 9.89
C ALA A 99 -50.39 11.46 10.59
N THR A 100 -49.95 12.62 10.11
CA THR A 100 -50.61 13.90 10.40
C THR A 100 -51.05 14.54 9.10
N VAL A 101 -52.35 14.39 8.84
CA VAL A 101 -53.08 15.14 7.82
C VAL A 101 -53.04 16.62 8.19
N LYS A 102 -52.35 17.46 7.40
CA LYS A 102 -52.55 18.91 7.40
C LYS A 102 -53.14 19.35 6.06
N SER A 103 -54.47 19.38 6.07
CA SER A 103 -55.42 20.14 5.24
C SER A 103 -54.82 21.29 4.41
N GLN A 104 -54.90 21.17 3.07
CA GLN A 104 -55.09 22.30 2.16
C GLN A 104 -56.57 22.38 1.76
N SER A 105 -57.06 23.61 1.73
CA SER A 105 -58.46 24.03 1.59
C SER A 105 -59.15 23.60 0.29
N MET A 106 -60.30 22.93 0.39
CA MET A 106 -61.38 22.98 -0.61
C MET A 106 -62.77 23.00 0.10
N GLN A 107 -63.69 23.72 -0.53
CA GLN A 107 -65.02 24.18 -0.06
C GLN A 107 -66.11 23.06 0.01
N PRO A 108 -67.29 23.32 0.60
CA PRO A 108 -68.07 22.33 1.38
C PRO A 108 -69.19 21.64 0.60
N GLY A 109 -69.61 20.46 1.07
CA GLY A 109 -70.90 19.88 0.70
C GLY A 109 -71.20 18.48 1.23
N ILE A 110 -72.20 18.43 2.13
CA ILE A 110 -73.28 17.42 2.24
C ILE A 110 -73.03 16.14 3.08
N ILE A 111 -73.66 16.17 4.28
CA ILE A 111 -74.26 15.08 5.10
C ILE A 111 -73.23 14.11 5.74
N GLY A 112 -72.93 14.21 7.04
CA GLY A 112 -73.78 13.83 8.19
C GLY A 112 -73.41 12.40 8.64
N GLY A 113 -73.18 12.03 9.90
CA GLY A 113 -73.11 12.70 11.18
C GLY A 113 -72.46 11.73 12.19
N GLU A 114 -72.00 12.32 13.30
CA GLU A 114 -71.85 11.80 14.68
C GLU A 114 -71.04 10.50 15.00
N GLU A 115 -70.07 10.73 15.91
CA GLU A 115 -69.36 9.90 16.91
C GLU A 115 -70.20 8.79 17.63
N PRO A 116 -69.69 7.95 18.59
CA PRO A 116 -68.41 7.96 19.37
C PRO A 116 -67.71 6.58 19.54
N LYS A 117 -66.40 6.53 19.82
CA LYS A 117 -65.66 6.38 21.11
C LYS A 117 -65.77 5.04 21.87
N ASP A 118 -64.62 4.70 22.45
CA ASP A 118 -64.36 3.87 23.64
C ASP A 118 -64.57 2.35 23.44
N GLU A 119 -63.73 1.42 23.93
CA GLU A 119 -62.68 1.45 24.95
C GLU A 119 -61.86 0.14 24.83
N MET A 120 -60.65 0.15 25.39
CA MET A 120 -59.80 -1.01 25.61
C MET A 120 -60.47 -2.01 26.57
N GLU A 121 -60.27 -3.32 26.37
CA GLU A 121 -59.87 -4.22 27.46
C GLU A 121 -59.39 -5.58 26.97
N ALA A 122 -58.49 -6.15 27.77
CA ALA A 122 -57.68 -7.33 27.52
C ALA A 122 -58.29 -8.60 28.15
N GLU A 123 -57.87 -9.75 27.61
CA GLU A 123 -57.41 -10.96 28.34
C GLU A 123 -57.97 -12.31 27.83
N SER A 124 -56.99 -13.16 27.50
CA SER A 124 -56.87 -14.60 27.83
C SER A 124 -57.89 -15.64 27.31
N ASP A 125 -57.31 -16.57 26.54
CA ASP A 125 -57.24 -18.02 26.79
C ASP A 125 -58.02 -19.03 25.91
N THR A 126 -57.27 -20.08 25.54
CA THR A 126 -57.65 -21.44 25.11
C THR A 126 -58.28 -21.73 23.72
N ASN A 127 -57.39 -22.20 22.83
CA ASN A 127 -57.46 -23.45 22.04
C ASN A 127 -58.84 -23.99 21.55
N ARG A 128 -59.12 -23.89 20.25
CA ARG A 128 -59.87 -24.92 19.46
C ARG A 128 -59.78 -24.67 17.96
N HIS A 129 -59.40 -25.72 17.22
CA HIS A 129 -59.39 -25.78 15.76
C HIS A 129 -60.74 -25.38 15.13
N LYS A 130 -60.73 -24.30 14.35
CA LYS A 130 -61.63 -24.05 13.22
C LYS A 130 -60.87 -23.17 12.21
N GLN A 131 -60.68 -23.67 11.00
CA GLN A 131 -60.22 -22.84 9.88
C GLN A 131 -61.28 -21.75 9.64
N PRO A 132 -60.92 -20.45 9.62
CA PRO A 132 -61.86 -19.42 9.22
C PRO A 132 -62.00 -19.44 7.69
N SER A 133 -63.21 -19.77 7.24
CA SER A 133 -63.69 -19.51 5.88
C SER A 133 -63.68 -17.99 5.65
N VAL A 134 -62.71 -17.51 4.88
CA VAL A 134 -62.65 -16.10 4.47
C VAL A 134 -63.63 -15.90 3.32
N THR A 135 -64.78 -15.30 3.61
CA THR A 135 -65.70 -14.79 2.59
C THR A 135 -65.52 -13.28 2.46
N GLY A 136 -65.35 -12.79 1.22
CA GLY A 136 -65.14 -11.37 0.90
C GLY A 136 -63.75 -11.13 0.29
N ALA A 137 -63.43 -9.86 -0.03
CA ALA A 137 -62.30 -9.41 -0.87
C ALA A 137 -60.91 -10.02 -0.61
N LEU A 138 -60.68 -10.68 0.54
CA LEU A 138 -59.45 -11.47 0.77
C LEU A 138 -59.44 -12.85 0.07
N SER A 139 -60.58 -13.45 -0.29
CA SER A 139 -60.61 -14.70 -1.06
C SER A 139 -60.12 -14.48 -2.49
N GLU A 140 -60.46 -13.33 -3.08
CA GLU A 140 -59.96 -12.90 -4.39
C GLU A 140 -58.45 -12.64 -4.36
N LEU A 141 -57.91 -12.11 -3.25
CA LEU A 141 -56.47 -11.97 -3.05
C LEU A 141 -55.78 -13.33 -2.92
N HIS A 142 -56.38 -14.28 -2.19
CA HIS A 142 -55.80 -15.60 -1.97
C HIS A 142 -55.79 -16.45 -3.26
N ASP A 143 -56.81 -16.34 -4.10
CA ASP A 143 -56.84 -16.99 -5.42
C ASP A 143 -55.90 -16.30 -6.43
N ALA A 144 -55.82 -14.96 -6.42
CA ALA A 144 -54.88 -14.20 -7.27
C ALA A 144 -53.40 -14.48 -6.93
N VAL A 145 -53.08 -14.68 -5.65
CA VAL A 145 -51.72 -15.03 -5.20
C VAL A 145 -51.41 -16.50 -5.47
N LYS A 146 -52.40 -17.40 -5.39
CA LYS A 146 -52.23 -18.84 -5.69
C LYS A 146 -51.99 -19.10 -7.18
N ASP A 147 -52.59 -18.32 -8.07
CA ASP A 147 -52.32 -18.40 -9.51
C ASP A 147 -50.97 -17.79 -9.90
N LYS A 148 -50.48 -16.76 -9.17
CA LYS A 148 -49.14 -16.19 -9.37
C LYS A 148 -48.01 -17.06 -8.82
N LEU A 149 -48.25 -17.85 -7.77
CA LEU A 149 -47.27 -18.79 -7.21
C LEU A 149 -47.07 -20.05 -8.07
N LYS A 150 -48.05 -20.42 -8.91
CA LYS A 150 -47.90 -21.55 -9.85
C LYS A 150 -47.03 -21.23 -11.06
N SER A 151 -46.78 -19.95 -11.37
CA SER A 151 -45.87 -19.54 -12.46
C SER A 151 -44.38 -19.54 -12.06
N TRP A 152 -44.04 -19.89 -10.82
CA TRP A 152 -42.66 -19.92 -10.30
C TRP A 152 -42.20 -21.34 -9.92
N ASN A 153 -42.55 -22.33 -10.75
CA ASN A 153 -41.89 -23.63 -10.69
C ASN A 153 -41.12 -23.89 -12.01
N PRO A 154 -39.78 -23.84 -12.01
CA PRO A 154 -38.97 -23.92 -13.22
C PRO A 154 -38.91 -25.32 -13.87
N TYR A 155 -39.69 -26.29 -13.38
CA TYR A 155 -39.68 -27.69 -13.86
C TYR A 155 -41.05 -28.25 -14.28
N HIS A 156 -42.03 -27.40 -14.63
CA HIS A 156 -43.32 -27.89 -15.14
C HIS A 156 -43.48 -27.65 -16.65
N ALA A 157 -43.10 -28.65 -17.45
CA ALA A 157 -43.44 -28.71 -18.87
C ALA A 157 -44.90 -29.21 -19.02
N GLN A 158 -45.79 -28.36 -19.53
CA GLN A 158 -47.15 -28.76 -19.92
C GLN A 158 -47.11 -29.51 -21.27
N PRO A 159 -47.80 -30.66 -21.41
CA PRO A 159 -47.87 -31.37 -22.68
C PRO A 159 -48.85 -30.70 -23.65
N VAL A 160 -48.42 -30.60 -24.90
CA VAL A 160 -49.21 -30.12 -26.05
C VAL A 160 -50.41 -31.05 -26.26
N SER A 161 -51.63 -30.52 -26.18
CA SER A 161 -52.83 -31.25 -26.61
C SER A 161 -53.44 -30.58 -27.85
N HIS A 162 -53.59 -31.39 -28.90
CA HIS A 162 -54.33 -31.07 -30.11
C HIS A 162 -55.84 -31.06 -29.82
N GLY A 163 -56.51 -29.95 -30.14
CA GLY A 163 -57.98 -29.85 -30.09
C GLY A 163 -58.47 -28.73 -31.00
N ALA A 164 -59.10 -29.11 -32.11
CA ALA A 164 -59.62 -28.21 -33.13
C ALA A 164 -60.99 -27.63 -32.75
N SER A 165 -61.20 -26.32 -32.95
CA SER A 165 -62.39 -25.79 -33.66
C SER A 165 -62.43 -24.27 -33.86
N ARG A 166 -62.64 -23.92 -35.13
CA ARG A 166 -63.51 -22.85 -35.69
C ARG A 166 -63.12 -21.36 -35.53
N VAL A 167 -62.38 -20.91 -36.55
CA VAL A 167 -62.70 -19.84 -37.53
C VAL A 167 -63.79 -18.82 -37.15
N ASN A 168 -63.40 -17.54 -37.04
CA ASN A 168 -63.96 -16.47 -37.87
C ASN A 168 -62.97 -15.29 -38.04
N SER A 169 -62.79 -14.93 -39.31
CA SER A 169 -62.25 -13.73 -39.98
C SER A 169 -62.34 -12.43 -39.15
N THR A 170 -61.51 -11.39 -39.25
CA THR A 170 -60.71 -10.83 -40.36
C THR A 170 -59.92 -9.65 -39.75
N ALA A 171 -58.62 -9.53 -39.98
CA ALA A 171 -57.90 -8.24 -40.04
C ALA A 171 -56.43 -8.48 -40.42
N THR A 172 -56.10 -8.11 -41.63
CA THR A 172 -54.75 -7.99 -42.18
C THR A 172 -53.94 -6.94 -41.43
N ALA A 173 -52.85 -7.36 -40.79
CA ALA A 173 -51.73 -6.48 -40.47
C ALA A 173 -50.42 -7.27 -40.66
N SER A 174 -49.70 -6.92 -41.72
CA SER A 174 -48.36 -7.41 -42.03
C SER A 174 -47.40 -7.02 -40.90
N ARG A 175 -46.92 -8.01 -40.14
CA ARG A 175 -45.74 -7.88 -39.27
C ARG A 175 -44.48 -8.14 -40.10
N PRO A 176 -43.44 -7.28 -40.05
CA PRO A 176 -42.11 -7.75 -40.38
C PRO A 176 -41.58 -8.55 -39.20
N HIS A 177 -41.02 -9.73 -39.50
CA HIS A 177 -40.25 -10.53 -38.55
C HIS A 177 -38.95 -9.79 -38.22
N GLY A 178 -38.95 -9.05 -37.11
CA GLY A 178 -37.74 -8.67 -36.39
C GLY A 178 -37.50 -9.67 -35.27
N LEU A 179 -36.37 -10.39 -35.32
CA LEU A 179 -35.88 -11.18 -34.20
C LEU A 179 -35.77 -10.25 -32.98
N ALA A 180 -36.59 -10.45 -31.97
CA ALA A 180 -36.47 -9.71 -30.72
C ALA A 180 -35.13 -10.08 -30.08
N SER A 181 -34.13 -9.21 -30.25
CA SER A 181 -32.95 -9.18 -29.38
C SER A 181 -33.48 -9.04 -27.96
N ALA A 182 -33.16 -9.99 -27.09
CA ALA A 182 -33.56 -9.99 -25.69
C ALA A 182 -32.82 -8.87 -24.94
N THR A 183 -33.21 -7.62 -25.17
CA THR A 183 -32.83 -6.50 -24.32
C THR A 183 -33.61 -6.68 -23.03
N ALA A 184 -32.92 -7.03 -21.94
CA ALA A 184 -33.47 -6.94 -20.59
C ALA A 184 -34.21 -5.61 -20.46
N THR A 185 -35.48 -5.69 -20.10
CA THR A 185 -36.45 -4.58 -20.23
C THR A 185 -35.92 -3.36 -19.47
N ALA A 186 -35.86 -2.21 -20.13
CA ALA A 186 -35.45 -0.94 -19.51
C ALA A 186 -36.26 -0.69 -18.23
N LEU A 187 -35.65 -0.04 -17.23
CA LEU A 187 -36.39 0.34 -16.03
C LEU A 187 -37.49 1.33 -16.38
N ALA A 188 -38.61 1.30 -15.64
CA ALA A 188 -39.61 2.34 -15.76
C ALA A 188 -38.95 3.69 -15.43
N GLY A 189 -39.01 4.66 -16.35
CA GLY A 189 -38.33 5.95 -16.20
C GLY A 189 -36.89 6.02 -16.71
N GLU A 190 -36.37 4.97 -17.33
CA GLU A 190 -35.08 5.00 -18.03
C GLU A 190 -35.28 5.38 -19.51
N ALA A 191 -34.54 6.39 -19.97
CA ALA A 191 -34.39 6.69 -21.39
C ALA A 191 -33.06 6.12 -21.88
N ILE A 192 -33.14 5.25 -22.90
CA ILE A 192 -31.96 4.64 -23.53
C ILE A 192 -31.86 5.19 -24.96
N THR A 193 -30.74 5.82 -25.27
CA THR A 193 -30.42 6.31 -26.62
C THR A 193 -29.20 5.58 -27.14
N ASP A 194 -29.33 4.92 -28.29
CA ASP A 194 -28.20 4.33 -29.00
C ASP A 194 -27.51 5.41 -29.85
N GLY A 195 -26.19 5.52 -29.74
CA GLY A 195 -25.41 6.51 -30.48
C GLY A 195 -25.38 6.26 -31.99
N ILE A 196 -25.40 5.01 -32.42
CA ILE A 196 -25.45 4.61 -33.84
C ILE A 196 -26.68 3.74 -34.06
N SER A 197 -27.33 3.91 -35.22
CA SER A 197 -28.50 3.10 -35.61
C SER A 197 -28.13 1.61 -35.77
N ASP A 198 -29.10 0.72 -35.60
CA ASP A 198 -28.87 -0.72 -35.78
C ASP A 198 -28.40 -1.09 -37.19
N GLU A 199 -28.77 -0.29 -38.20
CA GLU A 199 -28.36 -0.45 -39.60
C GLU A 199 -26.90 -0.06 -39.83
N GLU A 200 -26.45 1.04 -39.23
CA GLU A 200 -25.05 1.52 -39.32
C GLU A 200 -24.09 0.69 -38.45
N ARG A 201 -24.60 -0.02 -37.45
CA ARG A 201 -23.79 -0.86 -36.57
C ARG A 201 -23.05 -1.98 -37.30
N LEU A 202 -23.45 -2.45 -38.49
CA LEU A 202 -22.78 -3.51 -39.28
C LEU A 202 -22.25 -4.72 -38.46
N GLY A 203 -22.82 -5.00 -37.28
CA GLY A 203 -22.32 -5.97 -36.30
C GLY A 203 -21.21 -5.49 -35.34
N ALA A 204 -20.57 -4.34 -35.57
CA ALA A 204 -19.63 -3.70 -34.64
C ALA A 204 -20.41 -2.95 -33.54
N ARG A 205 -20.39 -3.48 -32.31
CA ARG A 205 -20.93 -2.79 -31.12
C ARG A 205 -19.78 -2.17 -30.34
N THR A 206 -19.92 -0.91 -29.96
CA THR A 206 -19.08 -0.33 -28.91
C THR A 206 -19.36 -1.09 -27.62
N ARG A 207 -18.30 -1.35 -26.83
CA ARG A 207 -18.41 -2.03 -25.54
C ARG A 207 -18.44 -1.06 -24.37
N ILE A 208 -18.77 0.20 -24.63
CA ILE A 208 -18.85 1.27 -23.63
C ILE A 208 -20.27 1.86 -23.64
N GLY A 209 -20.88 1.94 -22.47
CA GLY A 209 -22.14 2.68 -22.27
C GLY A 209 -21.95 3.80 -21.27
N LYS A 210 -22.49 4.98 -21.57
CA LYS A 210 -22.59 6.07 -20.60
C LYS A 210 -23.86 5.93 -19.77
N CYS A 211 -23.80 6.36 -18.52
CA CYS A 211 -24.97 6.39 -17.66
C CYS A 211 -24.98 7.65 -16.78
N THR A 212 -26.18 8.17 -16.55
CA THR A 212 -26.41 9.38 -15.77
C THR A 212 -27.83 9.39 -15.18
N ILE A 213 -28.09 10.33 -14.28
CA ILE A 213 -29.38 10.56 -13.64
C ILE A 213 -29.78 12.02 -13.86
N LEU A 214 -31.02 12.23 -14.31
CA LEU A 214 -31.61 13.57 -14.39
C LEU A 214 -33.08 13.52 -13.98
N PHE A 215 -33.36 13.93 -12.74
CA PHE A 215 -34.72 14.13 -12.25
C PHE A 215 -35.19 15.54 -12.60
N ASN A 216 -36.37 15.67 -13.22
CA ASN A 216 -37.01 16.96 -13.50
C ASN A 216 -36.08 18.03 -14.13
N GLY A 217 -35.46 17.72 -15.26
CA GLY A 217 -34.44 18.58 -15.90
C GLY A 217 -34.98 19.92 -16.43
N ASN A 218 -34.28 21.00 -16.10
CA ASN A 218 -34.48 22.30 -16.76
C ASN A 218 -33.66 22.41 -18.06
N SER A 219 -33.74 23.56 -18.73
CA SER A 219 -33.08 23.78 -20.02
C SER A 219 -31.57 23.59 -20.01
N PHE A 220 -30.87 23.92 -18.92
CA PHE A 220 -29.40 23.79 -18.85
C PHE A 220 -28.97 22.34 -18.71
N TRP A 221 -29.62 21.57 -17.82
CA TRP A 221 -29.33 20.15 -17.65
C TRP A 221 -29.65 19.34 -18.90
N GLU A 222 -30.79 19.60 -19.55
CA GLU A 222 -31.12 18.93 -20.82
C GLU A 222 -30.16 19.31 -21.95
N ARG A 223 -29.63 20.55 -21.97
CA ARG A 223 -28.57 20.95 -22.91
C ARG A 223 -27.26 20.21 -22.63
N ALA A 224 -26.90 20.02 -21.37
CA ALA A 224 -25.73 19.25 -20.98
C ALA A 224 -25.84 17.79 -21.47
N ILE A 225 -26.98 17.13 -21.25
CA ILE A 225 -27.25 15.79 -21.79
C ILE A 225 -27.12 15.75 -23.32
N ARG A 226 -27.58 16.77 -24.05
CA ARG A 226 -27.40 16.83 -25.51
C ARG A 226 -25.95 16.85 -25.96
N THR A 227 -25.03 17.42 -25.16
CA THR A 227 -23.59 17.35 -25.48
C THR A 227 -23.07 15.91 -25.37
N HIS A 228 -23.58 15.13 -24.41
CA HIS A 228 -23.29 13.70 -24.29
C HIS A 228 -23.88 12.90 -25.44
N GLU A 229 -25.15 13.13 -25.80
CA GLU A 229 -25.81 12.46 -26.93
C GLU A 229 -25.08 12.70 -28.26
N ARG A 230 -24.54 13.90 -28.49
CA ARG A 230 -23.72 14.17 -29.68
C ARG A 230 -22.46 13.33 -29.69
N HIS A 231 -21.71 13.33 -28.59
CA HIS A 231 -20.49 12.53 -28.48
C HIS A 231 -20.78 11.04 -28.61
N ASP A 232 -21.87 10.56 -28.01
CA ASP A 232 -22.31 9.17 -28.13
C ASP A 232 -22.63 8.81 -29.58
N ARG A 233 -23.18 9.74 -30.35
CA ARG A 233 -23.41 9.55 -31.79
C ARG A 233 -22.13 9.49 -32.60
N GLU A 234 -21.14 10.31 -32.26
CA GLU A 234 -19.86 10.34 -32.97
C GLU A 234 -19.04 9.05 -32.75
N HIS A 235 -19.12 8.45 -31.57
CA HIS A 235 -18.33 7.26 -31.21
C HIS A 235 -19.12 5.96 -31.13
N GLY A 236 -20.45 6.03 -31.16
CA GLY A 236 -21.34 4.87 -31.11
C GLY A 236 -21.65 4.33 -29.74
N TYR A 237 -21.48 5.11 -28.68
CA TYR A 237 -21.81 4.69 -27.31
C TYR A 237 -23.32 4.65 -27.08
N ARG A 238 -23.73 3.82 -26.12
CA ARG A 238 -25.10 3.83 -25.61
C ARG A 238 -25.21 4.77 -24.42
N LEU A 239 -26.25 5.61 -24.38
CA LEU A 239 -26.54 6.49 -23.27
C LEU A 239 -27.75 5.99 -22.47
N HIS A 240 -27.56 5.84 -21.16
CA HIS A 240 -28.58 5.43 -20.21
C HIS A 240 -28.91 6.58 -19.24
N VAL A 241 -30.09 7.19 -19.38
CA VAL A 241 -30.54 8.31 -18.54
C VAL A 241 -31.68 7.85 -17.64
N LEU A 242 -31.44 7.75 -16.34
CA LEU A 242 -32.51 7.49 -15.37
C LEU A 242 -33.21 8.81 -15.01
N ARG A 243 -34.53 8.85 -15.22
CA ARG A 243 -35.38 10.03 -14.98
C ARG A 243 -36.35 9.86 -13.81
N GLN A 244 -36.23 8.77 -13.05
CA GLN A 244 -37.06 8.47 -11.88
C GLN A 244 -36.20 7.98 -10.71
N HIS A 245 -36.53 8.39 -9.49
CA HIS A 245 -35.81 7.96 -8.30
C HIS A 245 -35.94 6.46 -8.09
N LEU A 246 -34.81 5.78 -7.84
CA LEU A 246 -34.78 4.37 -7.42
C LEU A 246 -34.65 4.22 -5.91
N MET A 247 -33.84 5.10 -5.32
CA MET A 247 -33.61 5.20 -3.89
C MET A 247 -33.70 6.66 -3.44
N ASP A 248 -33.69 6.86 -2.14
CA ASP A 248 -33.56 8.17 -1.53
C ASP A 248 -32.27 8.87 -1.94
N ASP A 249 -32.39 10.19 -2.19
CA ASP A 249 -31.25 11.09 -2.28
C ASP A 249 -30.17 10.63 -3.31
N VAL A 250 -28.89 10.76 -2.98
CA VAL A 250 -27.77 10.36 -3.84
C VAL A 250 -27.63 8.85 -4.03
N TRP A 251 -28.29 8.02 -3.21
CA TRP A 251 -28.17 6.57 -3.29
C TRP A 251 -28.79 5.97 -4.56
N SER A 252 -29.62 6.74 -5.28
CA SER A 252 -30.10 6.37 -6.62
C SER A 252 -28.96 6.12 -7.62
N LYS A 253 -27.83 6.86 -7.52
CA LYS A 253 -26.66 6.70 -8.39
C LYS A 253 -26.04 5.31 -8.29
N PRO A 254 -25.52 4.87 -7.12
CA PRO A 254 -24.91 3.55 -7.02
C PRO A 254 -25.93 2.42 -7.24
N ALA A 255 -27.20 2.60 -6.87
CA ALA A 255 -28.25 1.62 -7.15
C ALA A 255 -28.54 1.46 -8.64
N TYR A 256 -28.56 2.56 -9.38
CA TYR A 256 -28.77 2.52 -10.82
C TYR A 256 -27.59 1.88 -11.55
N ILE A 257 -26.35 2.24 -11.19
CA ILE A 257 -25.15 1.59 -11.72
C ILE A 257 -25.17 0.09 -11.43
N LEU A 258 -25.51 -0.32 -10.20
CA LEU A 258 -25.67 -1.73 -9.84
C LEU A 258 -26.69 -2.45 -10.73
N SER A 259 -27.83 -1.80 -11.00
CA SER A 259 -28.86 -2.36 -11.89
C SER A 259 -28.37 -2.54 -13.32
N LEU A 260 -27.56 -1.60 -13.85
CA LEU A 260 -26.95 -1.70 -15.17
C LEU A 260 -25.93 -2.82 -15.22
N LEU A 261 -25.05 -2.92 -14.23
CA LEU A 261 -24.05 -3.99 -14.13
C LEU A 261 -24.70 -5.38 -14.14
N LEU A 262 -25.76 -5.59 -13.34
CA LEU A 262 -26.49 -6.86 -13.30
C LEU A 262 -27.18 -7.17 -14.65
N ARG A 263 -27.77 -6.16 -15.30
CA ARG A 263 -28.39 -6.32 -16.63
C ARG A 263 -27.36 -6.68 -17.69
N GLU A 264 -26.19 -6.04 -17.70
CA GLU A 264 -25.14 -6.36 -18.67
C GLU A 264 -24.50 -7.73 -18.38
N LEU A 265 -24.32 -8.12 -17.11
CA LEU A 265 -23.83 -9.45 -16.76
C LEU A 265 -24.82 -10.59 -17.11
N SER A 266 -26.11 -10.28 -17.23
CA SER A 266 -27.11 -11.26 -17.69
C SER A 266 -27.00 -11.59 -19.18
N LYS A 267 -26.24 -10.82 -19.95
CA LYS A 267 -26.02 -11.03 -21.38
C LYS A 267 -24.75 -11.85 -21.64
N PRO A 268 -24.65 -12.54 -22.80
CA PRO A 268 -23.40 -13.16 -23.23
C PRO A 268 -22.25 -12.15 -23.29
N GLU A 269 -21.02 -12.60 -23.06
CA GLU A 269 -19.83 -11.72 -23.04
C GLU A 269 -19.59 -10.96 -24.35
N SER A 270 -19.96 -11.57 -25.47
CA SER A 270 -19.90 -10.97 -26.81
C SER A 270 -20.94 -9.88 -27.04
N GLU A 271 -21.98 -9.81 -26.21
CA GLU A 271 -23.12 -8.89 -26.39
C GLU A 271 -23.21 -7.82 -25.29
N ARG A 272 -22.58 -8.06 -24.14
CA ARG A 272 -22.57 -7.11 -23.01
C ARG A 272 -21.61 -5.95 -23.23
N LEU A 273 -21.92 -4.83 -22.60
CA LEU A 273 -20.94 -3.76 -22.39
C LEU A 273 -19.76 -4.29 -21.57
N GLU A 274 -18.56 -3.81 -21.88
CA GLU A 274 -17.36 -4.06 -21.09
C GLU A 274 -17.16 -2.97 -20.03
N TRP A 275 -17.53 -1.72 -20.35
CA TRP A 275 -17.40 -0.58 -19.46
C TRP A 275 -18.69 0.23 -19.38
N LEU A 276 -19.02 0.66 -18.16
CA LEU A 276 -19.95 1.74 -17.91
C LEU A 276 -19.15 3.00 -17.60
N PHE A 277 -19.56 4.13 -18.15
CA PHE A 277 -18.98 5.43 -17.90
C PHE A 277 -20.03 6.30 -17.20
N TRP A 278 -19.90 6.45 -15.89
CA TRP A 278 -20.79 7.30 -15.12
C TRP A 278 -20.45 8.77 -15.34
N VAL A 279 -21.46 9.60 -15.56
CA VAL A 279 -21.34 11.06 -15.60
C VAL A 279 -22.44 11.71 -14.76
N ASP A 280 -22.07 12.61 -13.86
CA ASP A 280 -23.03 13.49 -13.19
C ASP A 280 -23.67 14.44 -14.24
N ALA A 281 -24.91 14.86 -14.01
CA ALA A 281 -25.68 15.63 -14.98
C ALA A 281 -25.14 17.05 -15.20
N ASP A 282 -24.29 17.55 -14.31
CA ASP A 282 -23.60 18.84 -14.38
C ASP A 282 -22.23 18.71 -15.04
N THR A 283 -22.20 17.91 -16.10
CA THR A 283 -21.02 17.75 -16.94
C THR A 283 -21.33 18.12 -18.36
N ILE A 284 -20.41 18.84 -19.01
CA ILE A 284 -20.56 19.29 -20.41
C ILE A 284 -19.37 18.77 -21.20
N ILE A 285 -19.64 18.07 -22.29
CA ILE A 285 -18.61 17.69 -23.25
C ILE A 285 -18.25 18.91 -24.10
N LEU A 286 -16.98 19.30 -24.07
CA LEU A 286 -16.45 20.43 -24.83
C LEU A 286 -15.73 19.98 -26.11
N ASN A 287 -15.15 18.78 -26.09
CA ASN A 287 -14.51 18.19 -27.25
C ASN A 287 -15.13 16.83 -27.58
N PRO A 288 -16.06 16.76 -28.56
CA PRO A 288 -16.73 15.53 -28.92
C PRO A 288 -15.82 14.55 -29.67
N HIS A 289 -14.62 14.96 -30.11
CA HIS A 289 -13.69 14.11 -30.85
C HIS A 289 -12.81 13.21 -29.97
N ILE A 290 -12.93 13.30 -28.64
CA ILE A 290 -12.14 12.48 -27.71
C ILE A 290 -12.91 11.20 -27.35
N PRO A 291 -12.51 10.02 -27.86
CA PRO A 291 -13.14 8.76 -27.49
C PRO A 291 -12.81 8.35 -26.04
N ILE A 292 -13.74 7.69 -25.35
CA ILE A 292 -13.58 7.24 -23.96
C ILE A 292 -12.46 6.19 -23.84
N GLU A 293 -12.27 5.35 -24.88
CA GLU A 293 -11.24 4.31 -24.93
C GLU A 293 -9.84 4.85 -24.66
N VAL A 294 -9.58 6.12 -24.95
CA VAL A 294 -8.29 6.77 -24.70
C VAL A 294 -7.93 6.74 -23.22
N PHE A 295 -8.90 6.79 -22.31
CA PHE A 295 -8.64 6.82 -20.86
C PHE A 295 -8.59 5.43 -20.24
N LEU A 296 -9.07 4.40 -20.94
CA LEU A 296 -9.21 3.06 -20.40
C LEU A 296 -7.87 2.30 -20.39
N PRO A 297 -7.75 1.23 -19.58
CA PRO A 297 -6.61 0.34 -19.63
C PRO A 297 -6.43 -0.24 -21.05
N PRO A 298 -5.20 -0.33 -21.58
CA PRO A 298 -4.97 -0.94 -22.89
C PRO A 298 -5.46 -2.40 -22.89
N PRO A 299 -6.31 -2.83 -23.85
CA PRO A 299 -6.83 -4.19 -23.88
C PRO A 299 -5.72 -5.24 -24.01
N GLY A 300 -5.81 -6.34 -23.26
CA GLY A 300 -4.84 -7.43 -23.31
C GLY A 300 -3.47 -7.06 -22.73
N SER A 301 -3.43 -6.06 -21.87
CA SER A 301 -2.23 -5.64 -21.14
C SER A 301 -2.21 -6.20 -19.72
N GLU A 302 -1.13 -5.94 -18.99
CA GLU A 302 -1.01 -6.30 -17.57
C GLU A 302 -1.94 -5.52 -16.62
N PHE A 303 -2.84 -4.70 -17.18
CA PHE A 303 -3.84 -3.90 -16.46
C PHE A 303 -5.27 -4.43 -16.65
N ASP A 304 -5.46 -5.65 -17.16
CA ASP A 304 -6.78 -6.28 -17.28
C ASP A 304 -7.45 -6.54 -15.91
N ASP A 305 -6.70 -6.49 -14.83
CA ASP A 305 -7.19 -6.48 -13.45
C ASP A 305 -7.73 -5.12 -13.00
N VAL A 306 -7.52 -4.03 -13.74
CA VAL A 306 -8.13 -2.73 -13.42
C VAL A 306 -9.61 -2.76 -13.79
N HIS A 307 -10.45 -2.44 -12.82
CA HIS A 307 -11.91 -2.52 -12.94
C HIS A 307 -12.60 -1.19 -12.69
N LEU A 308 -11.90 -0.22 -12.07
CA LEU A 308 -12.43 1.13 -11.86
C LEU A 308 -11.30 2.14 -11.97
N LEU A 309 -11.51 3.20 -12.76
CA LEU A 309 -10.63 4.37 -12.73
C LEU A 309 -11.32 5.48 -11.96
N PHE A 310 -10.58 6.18 -11.12
CA PHE A 310 -11.12 7.26 -10.32
C PHE A 310 -10.23 8.49 -10.38
N SER A 311 -10.75 9.61 -9.90
CA SER A 311 -10.01 10.86 -9.78
C SER A 311 -10.20 11.43 -8.39
N ASN A 312 -9.19 12.13 -7.87
CA ASN A 312 -9.28 12.86 -6.62
C ASN A 312 -9.22 14.36 -6.87
N ASP A 313 -9.93 15.12 -6.04
CA ASP A 313 -9.80 16.56 -5.89
C ASP A 313 -9.21 16.91 -4.51
N TRP A 314 -9.32 18.17 -4.08
CA TRP A 314 -8.80 18.62 -2.78
C TRP A 314 -9.55 18.03 -1.57
N ASN A 315 -10.72 17.42 -1.77
CA ASN A 315 -11.54 16.76 -0.75
C ASN A 315 -11.40 15.22 -0.78
N GLY A 316 -10.50 14.66 -1.59
CA GLY A 316 -10.33 13.20 -1.75
C GLY A 316 -11.02 12.69 -3.02
N LEU A 317 -11.62 11.50 -2.96
CA LEU A 317 -12.33 10.92 -4.10
C LEU A 317 -13.36 11.89 -4.65
N ASN A 318 -13.37 12.09 -5.97
CA ASN A 318 -14.49 12.70 -6.68
C ASN A 318 -15.13 11.64 -7.58
N ASN A 319 -16.34 11.22 -7.23
CA ASN A 319 -17.04 10.17 -7.98
C ASN A 319 -17.98 10.73 -9.07
N GLY A 320 -17.87 12.00 -9.46
CA GLY A 320 -18.80 12.61 -10.42
C GLY A 320 -18.64 12.10 -11.85
N VAL A 321 -17.44 11.69 -12.25
CA VAL A 321 -17.20 11.01 -13.52
C VAL A 321 -16.18 9.89 -13.34
N PHE A 322 -16.53 8.67 -13.75
CA PHE A 322 -15.62 7.54 -13.69
C PHE A 322 -16.04 6.39 -14.62
N PRO A 323 -15.08 5.67 -15.23
CA PRO A 323 -15.33 4.38 -15.85
C PRO A 323 -15.30 3.23 -14.82
N VAL A 324 -16.22 2.29 -14.96
CA VAL A 324 -16.27 1.03 -14.21
C VAL A 324 -16.53 -0.16 -15.13
N ARG A 325 -15.76 -1.23 -14.97
CA ARG A 325 -15.84 -2.44 -15.79
C ARG A 325 -17.08 -3.26 -15.42
N VAL A 326 -17.73 -3.84 -16.42
CA VAL A 326 -18.85 -4.77 -16.22
C VAL A 326 -18.30 -6.15 -15.85
N ASN A 327 -18.17 -6.39 -14.56
CA ASN A 327 -17.76 -7.68 -14.01
C ASN A 327 -18.36 -7.91 -12.61
N GLN A 328 -18.12 -9.09 -12.05
CA GLN A 328 -18.61 -9.47 -10.73
C GLN A 328 -18.01 -8.58 -9.61
N TRP A 329 -16.74 -8.17 -9.75
CA TRP A 329 -16.08 -7.28 -8.80
C TRP A 329 -16.83 -5.95 -8.64
N SER A 330 -17.23 -5.32 -9.76
CA SER A 330 -17.99 -4.07 -9.74
C SER A 330 -19.37 -4.26 -9.12
N VAL A 331 -20.04 -5.40 -9.37
CA VAL A 331 -21.31 -5.72 -8.70
C VAL A 331 -21.12 -5.81 -7.19
N GLN A 332 -20.05 -6.44 -6.70
CA GLN A 332 -19.75 -6.52 -5.28
C GLN A 332 -19.49 -5.14 -4.67
N LEU A 333 -18.68 -4.31 -5.34
CA LEU A 333 -18.41 -2.94 -4.90
C LEU A 333 -19.70 -2.12 -4.79
N PHE A 334 -20.53 -2.08 -5.86
CA PHE A 334 -21.75 -1.29 -5.85
C PHE A 334 -22.85 -1.85 -4.94
N SER A 335 -22.86 -3.16 -4.69
CA SER A 335 -23.71 -3.77 -3.64
C SER A 335 -23.25 -3.34 -2.24
N ALA A 336 -21.94 -3.26 -2.01
CA ALA A 336 -21.38 -2.77 -0.74
C ALA A 336 -21.66 -1.28 -0.55
N ILE A 337 -21.48 -0.44 -1.59
CA ILE A 337 -21.78 1.00 -1.53
C ILE A 337 -23.25 1.23 -1.18
N THR A 338 -24.18 0.60 -1.91
CA THR A 338 -25.62 0.78 -1.68
C THR A 338 -26.08 0.35 -0.29
N SER A 339 -25.43 -0.65 0.31
CA SER A 339 -25.76 -1.17 1.63
C SER A 339 -24.92 -0.56 2.77
N PHE A 340 -23.90 0.25 2.46
CA PHE A 340 -22.90 0.75 3.41
C PHE A 340 -23.52 1.41 4.64
N ARG A 341 -24.48 2.32 4.44
CA ARG A 341 -25.15 3.07 5.52
C ARG A 341 -25.89 2.18 6.54
N HIS A 342 -26.29 0.98 6.14
CA HIS A 342 -27.02 0.05 7.01
C HIS A 342 -26.08 -0.81 7.85
N TYR A 343 -24.91 -1.16 7.31
CA TYR A 343 -23.93 -2.01 7.99
C TYR A 343 -22.84 -1.21 8.71
N ARG A 344 -22.68 0.08 8.40
CA ARG A 344 -21.75 1.01 9.06
C ARG A 344 -22.44 2.34 9.34
N PRO A 345 -23.48 2.36 10.21
CA PRO A 345 -24.27 3.56 10.47
C PRO A 345 -23.45 4.69 11.12
N ASP A 346 -22.40 4.35 11.86
CA ASP A 346 -21.56 5.32 12.57
C ASP A 346 -20.40 5.88 11.73
N ALA A 347 -20.23 5.39 10.49
CA ALA A 347 -19.15 5.84 9.63
C ALA A 347 -19.42 7.28 9.13
N PRO A 348 -18.41 8.17 9.13
CA PRO A 348 -18.59 9.54 8.66
C PRO A 348 -18.84 9.54 7.15
N LEU A 349 -19.97 10.11 6.73
CA LEU A 349 -20.37 10.22 5.33
C LEU A 349 -20.54 11.70 4.91
N PRO A 350 -19.49 12.56 5.03
CA PRO A 350 -19.57 13.98 4.68
C PRO A 350 -19.99 14.21 3.23
N PHE A 351 -19.65 13.27 2.33
CA PHE A 351 -20.06 13.26 0.93
C PHE A 351 -20.90 12.02 0.57
N ARG A 352 -21.63 11.45 1.54
CA ARG A 352 -22.62 10.38 1.33
C ARG A 352 -22.09 9.20 0.50
N ASP A 353 -22.63 8.93 -0.69
CA ASP A 353 -22.23 7.79 -1.53
C ASP A 353 -20.75 7.85 -1.92
N GLN A 354 -20.21 9.05 -2.13
CA GLN A 354 -18.78 9.26 -2.42
C GLN A 354 -17.92 8.84 -1.23
N SER A 355 -18.28 9.21 0.00
CA SER A 355 -17.55 8.79 1.20
C SER A 355 -17.65 7.29 1.44
N ALA A 356 -18.81 6.67 1.17
CA ALA A 356 -18.97 5.22 1.25
C ALA A 356 -18.09 4.49 0.22
N MET A 357 -18.06 4.98 -1.01
CA MET A 357 -17.20 4.44 -2.07
C MET A 357 -15.73 4.58 -1.74
N ASP A 358 -15.30 5.75 -1.26
CA ASP A 358 -13.91 6.00 -0.85
C ASP A 358 -13.47 5.06 0.27
N ALA A 359 -14.29 4.89 1.31
CA ALA A 359 -14.00 3.95 2.40
C ALA A 359 -13.84 2.51 1.90
N LEU A 360 -14.73 2.05 1.02
CA LEU A 360 -14.67 0.69 0.46
C LEU A 360 -13.47 0.48 -0.47
N MET A 361 -13.06 1.50 -1.23
CA MET A 361 -11.91 1.43 -2.13
C MET A 361 -10.59 1.14 -1.41
N HIS A 362 -10.50 1.46 -0.12
CA HIS A 362 -9.32 1.17 0.71
C HIS A 362 -9.36 -0.24 1.32
N GLU A 363 -10.45 -1.00 1.15
CA GLU A 363 -10.52 -2.35 1.68
C GLU A 363 -9.74 -3.36 0.82
N PRO A 364 -9.15 -4.40 1.42
CA PRO A 364 -8.39 -5.42 0.68
C PRO A 364 -9.20 -6.06 -0.45
N ALA A 365 -10.51 -6.20 -0.29
CA ALA A 365 -11.40 -6.78 -1.30
C ALA A 365 -11.50 -5.94 -2.60
N PHE A 366 -11.19 -4.64 -2.56
CA PHE A 366 -11.40 -3.73 -3.70
C PHE A 366 -10.12 -3.00 -4.14
N SER A 367 -9.19 -2.74 -3.22
CA SER A 367 -8.03 -1.88 -3.44
C SER A 367 -7.09 -2.27 -4.59
N SER A 368 -6.98 -3.55 -4.96
CA SER A 368 -6.05 -4.02 -5.99
C SER A 368 -6.51 -3.75 -7.43
N ASN A 369 -7.82 -3.53 -7.64
CA ASN A 369 -8.43 -3.41 -8.98
C ASN A 369 -8.70 -1.95 -9.40
N LEU A 370 -8.04 -0.99 -8.76
CA LEU A 370 -8.29 0.45 -8.94
C LEU A 370 -7.11 1.13 -9.66
N ALA A 371 -7.40 2.18 -10.42
CA ALA A 371 -6.37 3.07 -10.96
C ALA A 371 -6.78 4.54 -10.82
N GLN A 372 -5.94 5.36 -10.18
CA GLN A 372 -6.16 6.79 -10.08
C GLN A 372 -5.70 7.47 -11.38
N ALA A 373 -6.63 8.07 -12.10
CA ALA A 373 -6.35 8.87 -13.29
C ALA A 373 -6.24 10.37 -12.95
N PRO A 374 -5.52 11.15 -13.76
CA PRO A 374 -5.52 12.60 -13.64
C PRO A 374 -6.94 13.17 -13.74
N GLN A 375 -7.37 13.96 -12.76
CA GLN A 375 -8.72 14.52 -12.70
C GLN A 375 -9.14 15.21 -14.01
N ARG A 376 -8.23 15.95 -14.64
CA ARG A 376 -8.50 16.67 -15.89
C ARG A 376 -8.94 15.79 -17.07
N TRP A 377 -8.58 14.51 -17.07
CA TRP A 377 -8.87 13.65 -18.22
C TRP A 377 -10.36 13.54 -18.51
N PHE A 378 -11.16 13.34 -17.46
CA PHE A 378 -12.59 13.14 -17.59
C PHE A 378 -13.41 13.74 -16.44
N ASN A 379 -12.78 14.43 -15.49
CA ASN A 379 -13.46 15.00 -14.34
C ASN A 379 -12.95 16.43 -14.04
N ALA A 380 -12.59 17.16 -15.11
CA ALA A 380 -11.92 18.44 -15.02
C ALA A 380 -12.84 19.53 -14.46
N TYR A 381 -12.31 20.38 -13.58
CA TYR A 381 -13.04 21.56 -13.14
C TYR A 381 -12.94 22.71 -14.13
N GLN A 382 -13.91 23.60 -14.08
CA GLN A 382 -13.91 24.81 -14.90
C GLN A 382 -12.64 25.65 -14.69
N GLY A 383 -12.16 26.24 -15.78
CA GLY A 383 -11.00 27.13 -15.79
C GLY A 383 -11.11 28.10 -16.95
N GLU A 384 -11.08 29.40 -16.67
CA GLU A 384 -11.33 30.45 -17.67
C GLU A 384 -10.05 31.00 -18.30
N HIS A 385 -8.97 31.09 -17.51
CA HIS A 385 -7.76 31.82 -17.86
C HIS A 385 -6.60 30.86 -18.10
N ASN A 386 -6.30 30.59 -19.38
CA ASN A 386 -5.28 29.61 -19.82
C ASN A 386 -3.92 29.74 -19.13
N GLU A 387 -3.49 30.96 -18.78
CA GLU A 387 -2.18 31.24 -18.17
C GLU A 387 -2.08 30.83 -16.68
N THR A 388 -3.22 30.65 -16.01
CA THR A 388 -3.29 30.37 -14.57
C THR A 388 -4.02 29.06 -14.25
N LEU A 389 -4.20 28.18 -15.25
CA LEU A 389 -4.95 26.94 -15.06
C LEU A 389 -4.17 25.95 -14.20
N ALA A 390 -4.78 25.54 -13.08
CA ALA A 390 -4.29 24.46 -12.26
C ALA A 390 -4.33 23.12 -13.01
N PRO A 391 -3.55 22.11 -12.59
CA PRO A 391 -3.46 20.81 -13.27
C PRO A 391 -4.81 20.11 -13.50
N PHE A 392 -5.77 20.28 -12.58
CA PHE A 392 -7.11 19.68 -12.59
C PHE A 392 -8.16 20.45 -13.40
N GLN A 393 -7.82 21.65 -13.91
CA GLN A 393 -8.75 22.47 -14.66
C GLN A 393 -8.74 22.14 -16.14
N ILE A 394 -9.91 22.32 -16.76
CA ILE A 394 -10.15 22.11 -18.19
C ILE A 394 -9.27 23.01 -19.06
N ARG A 395 -8.75 22.45 -20.14
CA ARG A 395 -7.99 23.17 -21.18
C ARG A 395 -8.69 23.05 -22.53
N ARG A 396 -8.29 23.92 -23.45
CA ARG A 396 -8.68 23.82 -24.87
C ARG A 396 -8.26 22.46 -25.44
N GLY A 397 -9.19 21.78 -26.10
CA GLY A 397 -9.01 20.42 -26.60
C GLY A 397 -9.28 19.31 -25.58
N ASP A 398 -9.55 19.63 -24.31
CA ASP A 398 -9.90 18.62 -23.31
C ASP A 398 -11.34 18.13 -23.46
N PHE A 399 -11.60 16.94 -22.93
CA PHE A 399 -12.83 16.19 -23.16
C PHE A 399 -14.08 16.86 -22.56
N LEU A 400 -14.14 17.02 -21.23
CA LEU A 400 -15.35 17.47 -20.54
C LEU A 400 -15.05 18.28 -19.29
N VAL A 401 -15.97 19.20 -18.95
CA VAL A 401 -15.93 20.03 -17.74
C VAL A 401 -17.04 19.64 -16.77
N HIS A 402 -16.72 19.61 -15.48
CA HIS A 402 -17.61 19.25 -14.38
C HIS A 402 -17.81 20.44 -13.43
N PHE A 403 -19.06 20.69 -13.02
CA PHE A 403 -19.46 21.81 -12.16
C PHE A 403 -19.74 21.42 -10.69
N ALA A 404 -19.01 20.43 -10.17
CA ALA A 404 -19.10 20.04 -8.76
C ALA A 404 -18.83 21.22 -7.81
N GLY A 405 -19.70 21.38 -6.81
CA GLY A 405 -19.55 22.41 -5.77
C GLY A 405 -19.62 23.85 -6.27
N VAL A 406 -20.01 24.10 -7.53
CA VAL A 406 -20.09 25.44 -8.11
C VAL A 406 -21.36 26.16 -7.65
N LEU A 407 -21.20 27.36 -7.09
CA LEU A 407 -22.29 28.30 -6.81
C LEU A 407 -22.91 28.82 -8.12
N ASN A 408 -24.22 29.09 -8.13
CA ASN A 408 -24.97 29.48 -9.34
C ASN A 408 -24.69 28.52 -10.52
N ARG A 409 -24.69 27.21 -10.24
CA ARG A 409 -24.28 26.15 -11.16
C ARG A 409 -24.89 26.28 -12.54
N GLU A 410 -26.18 26.58 -12.63
CA GLU A 410 -26.93 26.67 -13.88
C GLU A 410 -26.46 27.82 -14.77
N GLU A 411 -26.22 29.00 -14.20
CA GLU A 411 -25.68 30.16 -14.93
C GLU A 411 -24.28 29.84 -15.48
N ARG A 412 -23.45 29.19 -14.65
CA ARG A 412 -22.10 28.75 -15.03
C ARG A 412 -22.15 27.70 -16.13
N MET A 413 -23.04 26.71 -16.02
CA MET A 413 -23.27 25.75 -17.09
C MET A 413 -23.72 26.46 -18.37
N GLY A 414 -24.61 27.46 -18.27
CA GLY A 414 -25.06 28.27 -19.41
C GLY A 414 -23.91 28.86 -20.22
N TYR A 415 -22.95 29.49 -19.55
CA TYR A 415 -21.74 30.04 -20.18
C TYR A 415 -20.93 28.99 -20.96
N TRP A 416 -20.73 27.80 -20.38
CA TRP A 416 -19.96 26.74 -21.01
C TRP A 416 -20.74 25.99 -22.10
N LEU A 417 -22.05 25.87 -21.96
CA LEU A 417 -22.95 25.32 -22.99
C LEU A 417 -22.93 26.21 -24.23
N GLU A 418 -23.04 27.53 -24.07
CA GLU A 418 -22.91 28.47 -25.18
C GLU A 418 -21.58 28.31 -25.92
N ARG A 419 -20.51 27.97 -25.19
CA ARG A 419 -19.19 27.71 -25.77
C ARG A 419 -19.13 26.37 -26.50
N ALA A 420 -19.69 25.31 -25.93
CA ALA A 420 -19.77 24.00 -26.55
C ALA A 420 -20.62 24.03 -27.84
N GLU A 421 -21.70 24.81 -27.85
CA GLU A 421 -22.62 24.97 -28.98
C GLU A 421 -22.06 25.86 -30.11
N GLN A 422 -20.94 26.57 -29.87
CA GLN A 422 -20.24 27.34 -30.90
C GLN A 422 -19.35 26.47 -31.80
N HIS A 423 -19.03 25.24 -31.39
CA HIS A 423 -18.20 24.31 -32.17
C HIS A 423 -16.86 24.90 -32.60
N LEU A 424 -16.17 25.57 -31.67
CA LEU A 424 -14.91 26.25 -31.95
C LEU A 424 -13.78 25.22 -32.19
N ASP A 425 -13.01 25.40 -33.26
CA ASP A 425 -11.89 24.51 -33.64
C ASP A 425 -10.82 24.36 -32.54
N ASP A 426 -10.67 25.37 -31.68
CA ASP A 426 -9.71 25.34 -30.57
C ASP A 426 -10.23 24.56 -29.35
N TRP A 427 -11.53 24.22 -29.31
CA TRP A 427 -12.12 23.33 -28.31
C TRP A 427 -12.36 21.93 -28.88
N GLU A 428 -12.85 21.80 -30.11
CA GLU A 428 -13.11 20.52 -30.78
C GLU A 428 -11.85 20.01 -31.53
N VAL A 429 -10.76 19.81 -30.78
CA VAL A 429 -9.47 19.37 -31.35
C VAL A 429 -9.47 17.85 -31.58
N PRO A 430 -9.12 17.34 -32.78
CA PRO A 430 -9.01 15.90 -33.00
C PRO A 430 -8.08 15.22 -32.00
N VAL A 431 -8.45 14.04 -31.49
CA VAL A 431 -7.69 13.34 -30.42
C VAL A 431 -6.19 13.21 -30.70
N LYS A 432 -5.79 12.95 -31.95
CA LYS A 432 -4.38 12.80 -32.37
C LYS A 432 -3.58 14.10 -32.24
N SER A 433 -4.25 15.24 -32.22
CA SER A 433 -3.68 16.58 -32.10
C SER A 433 -3.77 17.13 -30.67
N THR A 434 -4.36 16.38 -29.74
CA THR A 434 -4.35 16.70 -28.30
C THR A 434 -3.13 16.10 -27.60
N SER A 435 -2.95 16.43 -26.32
CA SER A 435 -1.90 15.84 -25.49
C SER A 435 -2.26 14.44 -24.95
N TYR A 436 -3.55 14.04 -24.97
CA TYR A 436 -4.01 12.78 -24.41
C TYR A 436 -3.25 11.54 -24.92
N PRO A 437 -2.97 11.36 -26.23
CA PRO A 437 -2.27 10.16 -26.70
C PRO A 437 -0.90 9.98 -26.06
N GLN A 438 -0.18 11.07 -25.78
CA GLN A 438 1.13 11.01 -25.13
C GLN A 438 0.96 10.80 -23.62
N GLU A 439 0.11 11.59 -22.97
CA GLU A 439 -0.14 11.50 -21.52
C GLU A 439 -0.60 10.11 -21.10
N VAL A 440 -1.52 9.50 -21.84
CA VAL A 440 -2.04 8.16 -21.54
C VAL A 440 -0.96 7.10 -21.69
N ARG A 441 -0.12 7.18 -22.73
CA ARG A 441 1.00 6.25 -22.90
C ARG A 441 1.99 6.36 -21.76
N ASP A 442 2.34 7.58 -21.38
CA ASP A 442 3.29 7.83 -20.29
C ASP A 442 2.71 7.34 -18.96
N PHE A 443 1.43 7.62 -18.69
CA PHE A 443 0.73 7.15 -17.50
C PHE A 443 0.76 5.63 -17.37
N TRP A 444 0.34 4.88 -18.40
CA TRP A 444 0.31 3.42 -18.33
C TRP A 444 1.74 2.82 -18.29
N SER A 445 2.73 3.47 -18.90
CA SER A 445 4.13 3.07 -18.75
C SER A 445 4.62 3.27 -17.31
N GLU A 446 4.28 4.39 -16.67
CA GLU A 446 4.62 4.66 -15.28
C GLU A 446 3.94 3.65 -14.34
N GLN A 447 2.65 3.36 -14.55
CA GLN A 447 1.93 2.35 -13.79
C GLN A 447 2.58 0.97 -13.90
N LYS A 448 3.08 0.61 -15.08
CA LYS A 448 3.79 -0.64 -15.32
C LYS A 448 5.08 -0.68 -14.52
N ASP A 449 5.87 0.39 -14.56
CA ASP A 449 7.12 0.49 -13.80
C ASP A 449 6.89 0.49 -12.29
N LEU A 450 5.78 1.07 -11.80
CA LEU A 450 5.36 1.01 -10.40
C LEU A 450 5.01 -0.42 -9.99
N ARG A 451 4.17 -1.12 -10.77
CA ARG A 451 3.82 -2.52 -10.51
C ARG A 451 5.05 -3.44 -10.53
N ARG A 452 5.96 -3.24 -11.49
CA ARG A 452 7.24 -3.98 -11.55
C ARG A 452 8.07 -3.77 -10.28
N ARG A 453 8.31 -2.51 -9.89
CA ARG A 453 9.08 -2.18 -8.68
C ARG A 453 8.45 -2.77 -7.42
N LYS A 454 7.12 -2.71 -7.30
CA LYS A 454 6.39 -3.29 -6.16
C LYS A 454 6.56 -4.81 -6.10
N LYS A 455 6.49 -5.49 -7.25
CA LYS A 455 6.73 -6.94 -7.35
C LYS A 455 8.17 -7.32 -7.01
N GLU A 456 9.14 -6.55 -7.49
CA GLU A 456 10.56 -6.73 -7.16
C GLU A 456 10.81 -6.53 -5.66
N ALA A 457 10.28 -5.45 -5.08
CA ALA A 457 10.37 -5.19 -3.64
C ALA A 457 9.74 -6.31 -2.81
N LEU A 458 8.54 -6.79 -3.18
CA LEU A 458 7.88 -7.91 -2.52
C LEU A 458 8.71 -9.20 -2.62
N SER A 459 9.30 -9.49 -3.78
CA SER A 459 10.16 -10.65 -3.95
C SER A 459 11.44 -10.58 -3.12
N GLY A 460 12.05 -9.39 -3.02
CA GLY A 460 13.22 -9.13 -2.18
C GLY A 460 12.90 -9.25 -0.69
N ALA A 461 11.76 -8.69 -0.25
CA ALA A 461 11.30 -8.79 1.12
C ALA A 461 10.98 -10.25 1.50
N ARG A 462 10.35 -11.04 0.61
CA ARG A 462 10.14 -12.49 0.83
C ARG A 462 11.46 -13.26 0.96
N LEU A 463 12.49 -12.91 0.20
CA LEU A 463 13.80 -13.55 0.32
C LEU A 463 14.44 -13.22 1.68
N LYS A 464 14.45 -11.95 2.06
CA LYS A 464 14.97 -11.50 3.37
C LYS A 464 14.21 -12.13 4.54
N ALA A 465 12.88 -12.22 4.45
CA ALA A 465 12.05 -12.87 5.46
C ALA A 465 12.43 -14.35 5.64
N LYS A 466 12.65 -15.08 4.55
CA LYS A 466 13.11 -16.49 4.61
C LYS A 466 14.50 -16.62 5.22
N GLU A 467 15.43 -15.73 4.86
CA GLU A 467 16.79 -15.70 5.41
C GLU A 467 16.77 -15.39 6.91
N LEU A 468 15.99 -14.39 7.34
CA LEU A 468 15.78 -14.05 8.75
C LEU A 468 15.22 -15.23 9.53
N MET A 469 14.19 -15.91 8.99
CA MET A 469 13.62 -17.09 9.64
C MET A 469 14.63 -18.22 9.81
N SER A 470 15.44 -18.51 8.78
CA SER A 470 16.49 -19.52 8.85
C SER A 470 17.55 -19.17 9.88
N ASN A 471 17.96 -17.91 9.93
CA ASN A 471 18.94 -17.41 10.89
C ASN A 471 18.42 -17.52 12.34
N VAL A 472 17.17 -17.12 12.57
CA VAL A 472 16.52 -17.25 13.88
C VAL A 472 16.44 -18.71 14.31
N GLU A 473 16.07 -19.62 13.40
CA GLU A 473 15.97 -21.06 13.70
C GLU A 473 17.33 -21.65 14.10
N GLU A 474 18.38 -21.36 13.34
CA GLU A 474 19.76 -21.80 13.64
C GLU A 474 20.25 -21.28 15.00
N HIS A 475 20.07 -19.99 15.28
CA HIS A 475 20.52 -19.39 16.54
C HIS A 475 19.68 -19.87 17.74
N MET A 476 18.39 -20.13 17.54
CA MET A 476 17.53 -20.71 18.57
C MET A 476 17.93 -22.15 18.91
N GLU A 477 18.36 -22.94 17.92
CA GLU A 477 18.87 -24.30 18.14
C GLU A 477 20.20 -24.30 18.92
N GLU A 478 21.13 -23.40 18.59
CA GLU A 478 22.46 -23.36 19.22
C GLU A 478 22.50 -22.61 20.57
N TYR A 479 21.73 -21.52 20.71
CA TYR A 479 21.82 -20.60 21.85
C TYR A 479 20.52 -20.45 22.64
N GLY A 480 19.44 -21.12 22.24
CA GLY A 480 18.13 -21.02 22.87
C GLY A 480 18.16 -21.27 24.38
N ASP A 481 18.95 -22.23 24.86
CA ASP A 481 19.06 -22.57 26.29
C ASP A 481 19.47 -21.40 27.20
N ARG A 482 20.06 -20.35 26.65
CA ARG A 482 20.50 -19.16 27.39
C ARG A 482 19.43 -18.06 27.49
N MET A 483 18.26 -18.27 26.88
CA MET A 483 17.15 -17.34 26.91
C MET A 483 16.09 -17.71 27.95
N SER A 484 15.31 -16.74 28.40
CA SER A 484 14.12 -17.02 29.21
C SER A 484 13.02 -17.67 28.37
N GLU A 485 12.15 -18.46 29.00
CA GLU A 485 11.00 -19.07 28.33
C GLU A 485 10.04 -18.02 27.72
N GLU A 486 9.93 -16.84 28.35
CA GLU A 486 9.15 -15.71 27.81
C GLU A 486 9.74 -15.19 26.50
N GLN A 487 11.06 -15.05 26.42
CA GLN A 487 11.73 -14.58 25.20
C GLN A 487 11.63 -15.62 24.08
N LYS A 488 11.82 -16.90 24.39
CA LYS A 488 11.65 -18.00 23.43
C LYS A 488 10.23 -18.03 22.85
N SER A 489 9.22 -17.91 23.72
CA SER A 489 7.82 -17.90 23.30
C SER A 489 7.51 -16.71 22.39
N SER A 490 8.05 -15.53 22.70
CA SER A 490 7.86 -14.31 21.89
C SER A 490 8.47 -14.44 20.49
N ILE A 491 9.71 -14.96 20.40
CA ILE A 491 10.37 -15.22 19.11
C ILE A 491 9.57 -16.22 18.29
N GLU A 492 9.12 -17.32 18.89
CA GLU A 492 8.38 -18.37 18.18
C GLU A 492 7.00 -17.87 17.69
N GLU A 493 6.32 -17.05 18.48
CA GLU A 493 5.06 -16.41 18.09
C GLU A 493 5.26 -15.47 16.88
N ASN A 494 6.27 -14.58 16.94
CA ASN A 494 6.59 -13.66 15.85
C ASN A 494 7.04 -14.41 14.58
N ARG A 495 7.84 -15.47 14.74
CA ARG A 495 8.29 -16.35 13.64
C ARG A 495 7.11 -17.02 12.96
N LYS A 496 6.17 -17.57 13.74
CA LYS A 496 4.93 -18.18 13.21
C LYS A 496 4.02 -17.14 12.53
N GLY A 497 3.96 -15.93 13.07
CA GLY A 497 3.27 -14.80 12.44
C GLY A 497 3.84 -14.49 11.04
N LEU A 498 5.16 -14.35 10.94
CA LEU A 498 5.85 -14.14 9.66
C LEU A 498 5.67 -15.31 8.69
N TYR A 499 5.73 -16.56 9.17
CA TYR A 499 5.46 -17.75 8.37
C TYR A 499 4.06 -17.74 7.75
N THR A 500 3.06 -17.36 8.56
CA THR A 500 1.66 -17.28 8.11
C THR A 500 1.51 -16.25 6.98
N ILE A 501 2.20 -15.11 7.07
CA ILE A 501 2.21 -14.07 6.03
C ILE A 501 2.93 -14.54 4.76
N LEU A 502 3.99 -15.36 4.90
CA LEU A 502 4.69 -15.93 3.75
C LEU A 502 3.88 -17.01 3.02
N GLU A 503 3.06 -17.77 3.75
CA GLU A 503 2.17 -18.80 3.18
C GLU A 503 0.85 -18.24 2.62
N SER A 504 0.36 -17.10 3.13
CA SER A 504 -0.77 -16.41 2.50
C SER A 504 -0.35 -15.92 1.12
N GLY A 505 -0.73 -16.67 0.09
CA GLY A 505 -0.29 -16.47 -1.30
C GLY A 505 -0.85 -15.24 -2.00
N ASP A 506 -1.38 -14.24 -1.28
CA ASP A 506 -2.12 -13.12 -1.86
C ASP A 506 -1.36 -11.79 -1.80
N ASP A 507 -1.45 -11.07 -2.93
CA ASP A 507 -1.23 -9.67 -3.25
C ASP A 507 -0.22 -8.74 -2.55
N ALA A 508 0.19 -7.75 -3.35
CA ALA A 508 1.14 -6.70 -3.02
C ALA A 508 0.71 -5.75 -1.87
N SER A 509 -0.42 -5.98 -1.21
CA SER A 509 -0.81 -5.28 0.03
C SER A 509 -0.04 -5.75 1.27
N ASP A 510 0.75 -6.81 1.13
CA ASP A 510 1.45 -7.46 2.24
C ASP A 510 2.92 -7.05 2.37
N LEU A 511 3.42 -6.09 1.57
CA LEU A 511 4.77 -5.59 1.75
C LEU A 511 4.93 -4.94 3.13
N ASP A 512 4.06 -3.99 3.47
CA ASP A 512 4.14 -3.27 4.75
C ASP A 512 3.93 -4.21 5.95
N LYS A 513 2.97 -5.14 5.86
CA LYS A 513 2.75 -6.15 6.91
C LYS A 513 3.93 -7.09 7.07
N MET A 514 4.57 -7.49 5.96
CA MET A 514 5.75 -8.34 5.99
C MET A 514 6.95 -7.60 6.56
N GLU A 515 7.16 -6.34 6.18
CA GLU A 515 8.21 -5.49 6.76
C GLU A 515 7.98 -5.26 8.27
N GLU A 516 6.74 -5.01 8.70
CA GLU A 516 6.38 -4.88 10.11
C GLU A 516 6.61 -6.19 10.88
N ALA A 517 6.21 -7.34 10.32
CA ALA A 517 6.41 -8.65 10.94
C ALA A 517 7.90 -9.01 11.02
N MET A 518 8.68 -8.71 9.98
CA MET A 518 10.14 -8.85 10.00
C MET A 518 10.77 -7.98 11.10
N HIS A 519 10.37 -6.71 11.21
CA HIS A 519 10.89 -5.81 12.23
C HIS A 519 10.57 -6.32 13.65
N LYS A 520 9.34 -6.80 13.90
CA LYS A 520 8.96 -7.41 15.19
C LYS A 520 9.80 -8.64 15.52
N LEU A 521 10.04 -9.50 14.52
CA LEU A 521 10.88 -10.68 14.69
C LEU A 521 12.33 -10.28 15.01
N GLU A 522 12.91 -9.35 14.25
CA GLU A 522 14.25 -8.81 14.49
C GLU A 522 14.39 -8.22 15.89
N GLU A 523 13.42 -7.41 16.33
CA GLU A 523 13.41 -6.81 17.67
C GLU A 523 13.36 -7.87 18.76
N SER A 524 12.51 -8.89 18.61
CA SER A 524 12.45 -10.01 19.56
C SER A 524 13.71 -10.89 19.57
N PHE A 525 14.44 -10.91 18.46
CA PHE A 525 15.67 -11.68 18.28
C PHE A 525 16.93 -10.94 18.77
N GLN A 526 16.91 -9.60 18.87
CA GLN A 526 18.04 -8.79 19.34
C GLN A 526 18.72 -9.29 20.62
N PRO A 527 17.99 -9.72 21.69
CA PRO A 527 18.62 -10.24 22.89
C PRO A 527 19.45 -11.49 22.61
N LEU A 528 18.98 -12.39 21.75
CA LEU A 528 19.71 -13.60 21.40
C LEU A 528 20.97 -13.26 20.60
N THR A 529 20.88 -12.33 19.64
CA THR A 529 22.05 -11.81 18.90
C THR A 529 23.10 -11.27 19.87
N SER A 530 22.69 -10.51 20.89
CA SER A 530 23.62 -10.00 21.90
C SER A 530 24.30 -11.12 22.70
N VAL A 531 23.55 -12.18 23.07
CA VAL A 531 24.11 -13.37 23.75
C VAL A 531 25.12 -14.08 22.85
N VAL A 532 24.84 -14.24 21.55
CA VAL A 532 25.78 -14.86 20.60
C VAL A 532 27.07 -14.05 20.50
N THR A 533 26.98 -12.72 20.41
CA THR A 533 28.18 -11.86 20.37
C THR A 533 29.02 -11.97 21.65
N GLU A 534 28.37 -12.10 22.81
CA GLU A 534 29.07 -12.31 24.09
C GLU A 534 29.73 -13.69 24.16
N VAL A 535 29.06 -14.74 23.66
CA VAL A 535 29.63 -16.10 23.58
C VAL A 535 30.86 -16.10 22.69
N HIS A 536 30.79 -15.51 21.50
CA HIS A 536 31.94 -15.44 20.61
C HIS A 536 33.10 -14.66 21.22
N LYS A 537 32.82 -13.56 21.93
CA LYS A 537 33.85 -12.79 22.64
C LYS A 537 34.52 -13.61 23.74
N THR A 538 33.74 -14.34 24.54
CA THR A 538 34.28 -15.16 25.64
C THR A 538 35.07 -16.35 25.11
N LEU A 539 34.58 -17.02 24.06
CA LEU A 539 35.30 -18.09 23.35
C LEU A 539 36.65 -17.60 22.83
N LEU A 540 36.68 -16.44 22.17
CA LEU A 540 37.91 -15.84 21.63
C LEU A 540 38.91 -15.47 22.74
N ASN A 541 38.43 -14.87 23.83
CA ASN A 541 39.29 -14.53 24.96
C ASN A 541 39.93 -15.78 25.57
N SER A 542 39.15 -16.86 25.74
CA SER A 542 39.65 -18.14 26.26
C SER A 542 40.67 -18.77 25.31
N ALA A 543 40.40 -18.77 24.01
CA ALA A 543 41.33 -19.28 23.01
C ALA A 543 42.64 -18.48 22.98
N HIS A 544 42.57 -17.14 23.02
CA HIS A 544 43.77 -16.29 23.11
C HIS A 544 44.56 -16.54 24.38
N GLU A 545 43.91 -16.64 25.54
CA GLU A 545 44.58 -16.93 26.81
C GLU A 545 45.33 -18.27 26.75
N ALA A 546 44.68 -19.32 26.21
CA ALA A 546 45.30 -20.63 26.04
C ALA A 546 46.51 -20.58 25.09
N ILE A 547 46.42 -19.85 23.97
CA ILE A 547 47.55 -19.64 23.04
C ILE A 547 48.70 -18.94 23.76
N PHE A 548 48.46 -17.79 24.40
CA PHE A 548 49.51 -17.02 25.08
C PHE A 548 50.18 -17.83 26.18
N ALA A 549 49.40 -18.57 26.95
CA ALA A 549 49.91 -19.37 28.06
C ALA A 549 50.69 -20.60 27.56
N GLY A 550 50.26 -21.22 26.46
CA GLY A 550 51.01 -22.30 25.79
C GLY A 550 52.33 -21.82 25.18
N GLU A 551 52.33 -20.68 24.48
CA GLU A 551 53.55 -20.07 23.94
C GLU A 551 54.53 -19.67 25.04
N LYS A 552 54.03 -19.16 26.18
CA LYS A 552 54.86 -18.84 27.35
C LYS A 552 55.56 -20.08 27.92
N ASP A 553 54.85 -21.19 28.08
CA ASP A 553 55.42 -22.43 28.61
C ASP A 553 56.50 -22.97 27.65
N LEU A 554 56.28 -22.92 26.33
CA LEU A 554 57.28 -23.29 25.33
C LEU A 554 58.56 -22.42 25.41
N LEU A 555 58.40 -21.12 25.65
CA LEU A 555 59.53 -20.19 25.79
C LEU A 555 60.33 -20.44 27.08
N GLN A 556 59.65 -20.65 28.20
CA GLN A 556 60.30 -20.85 29.50
C GLN A 556 61.06 -22.19 29.59
N SER A 557 60.55 -23.24 28.94
CA SER A 557 61.21 -24.55 28.90
C SER A 557 62.34 -24.64 27.84
N GLY A 558 62.64 -23.54 27.13
CA GLY A 558 63.75 -23.45 26.19
C GLY A 558 63.51 -24.10 24.82
N PHE A 559 62.25 -24.33 24.43
CA PHE A 559 61.90 -25.07 23.22
C PHE A 559 62.54 -24.47 21.95
N ASN A 560 62.63 -23.14 21.87
CA ASN A 560 63.29 -22.42 20.77
C ASN A 560 64.82 -22.50 20.77
N GLN A 561 65.43 -23.01 21.84
CA GLN A 561 66.88 -23.23 21.99
C GLN A 561 67.28 -24.70 21.80
N GLY A 562 66.35 -25.57 21.39
CA GLY A 562 66.61 -26.96 21.03
C GLY A 562 66.27 -28.01 22.09
N SER A 563 65.62 -27.65 23.20
CA SER A 563 65.05 -28.63 24.15
C SER A 563 63.72 -29.18 23.60
N SER A 564 63.74 -30.41 23.09
CA SER A 564 62.52 -31.13 22.70
C SER A 564 62.18 -32.18 23.76
N SER A 565 60.99 -32.05 24.34
CA SER A 565 60.32 -33.13 25.07
C SER A 565 59.03 -33.48 24.32
N PRO A 566 58.56 -34.74 24.38
CA PRO A 566 57.31 -35.14 23.74
C PRO A 566 56.10 -34.37 24.27
N GLU A 567 56.17 -33.80 25.47
CA GLU A 567 55.14 -32.93 26.03
C GLU A 567 55.16 -31.52 25.42
N LEU A 568 56.35 -30.95 25.17
CA LEU A 568 56.49 -29.63 24.53
C LEU A 568 56.08 -29.66 23.05
N GLU A 569 56.37 -30.75 22.33
CA GLU A 569 55.90 -30.93 20.94
C GLU A 569 54.36 -30.96 20.86
N ARG A 570 53.70 -31.66 21.80
CA ARG A 570 52.23 -31.69 21.88
C ARG A 570 51.62 -30.32 22.15
N ILE A 571 52.24 -29.50 23.01
CA ILE A 571 51.78 -28.13 23.25
C ILE A 571 51.96 -27.29 21.98
N SER A 572 53.12 -27.38 21.30
CA SER A 572 53.37 -26.66 20.05
C SER A 572 52.35 -26.98 18.96
N ASP A 573 52.04 -28.26 18.76
CA ASP A 573 51.08 -28.68 17.74
C ASP A 573 49.65 -28.30 18.09
N SER A 574 49.26 -28.41 19.36
CA SER A 574 47.93 -27.97 19.84
C SER A 574 47.75 -26.46 19.70
N VAL A 575 48.77 -25.66 20.03
CA VAL A 575 48.75 -24.19 19.85
C VAL A 575 48.66 -23.81 18.38
N LYS A 576 49.42 -24.47 17.49
CA LYS A 576 49.31 -24.23 16.03
C LYS A 576 47.91 -24.54 15.51
N HIS A 577 47.30 -25.63 15.98
CA HIS A 577 45.95 -26.02 15.58
C HIS A 577 44.90 -25.00 16.05
N LEU A 578 44.95 -24.59 17.32
CA LEU A 578 44.04 -23.57 17.86
C LEU A 578 44.21 -22.23 17.14
N LYS A 579 45.46 -21.81 16.85
CA LYS A 579 45.74 -20.60 16.08
C LYS A 579 45.17 -20.64 14.67
N TYR A 580 45.26 -21.79 14.00
CA TYR A 580 44.65 -21.98 12.68
C TYR A 580 43.13 -21.77 12.72
N LEU A 581 42.45 -22.36 13.71
CA LEU A 581 41.00 -22.21 13.87
C LEU A 581 40.59 -20.76 14.13
N VAL A 582 41.29 -20.06 15.04
CA VAL A 582 41.01 -18.66 15.39
C VAL A 582 41.31 -17.66 14.26
N MET A 583 42.21 -17.99 13.33
CA MET A 583 42.54 -17.14 12.18
C MET A 583 41.54 -17.25 11.01
N THR A 584 40.56 -18.16 11.09
CA THR A 584 39.49 -18.32 10.09
C THR A 584 38.48 -17.15 10.20
N PRO A 585 37.79 -16.71 9.13
CA PRO A 585 36.72 -15.72 9.25
C PRO A 585 35.65 -16.14 10.26
N GLN A 586 35.12 -15.17 11.03
CA GLN A 586 34.18 -15.42 12.14
C GLN A 586 32.90 -16.15 11.71
N GLU A 587 32.45 -15.92 10.46
CA GLU A 587 31.29 -16.58 9.86
C GLU A 587 31.46 -18.11 9.75
N ASN A 588 32.69 -18.62 9.82
CA ASN A 588 33.02 -20.05 9.71
C ASN A 588 33.53 -20.64 11.02
N TRP A 589 33.37 -19.96 12.15
CA TRP A 589 33.82 -20.48 13.44
C TRP A 589 32.88 -21.57 13.94
N ASN A 590 33.42 -22.76 14.17
CA ASN A 590 32.72 -23.81 14.88
C ASN A 590 33.09 -23.73 16.36
N ARG A 591 32.11 -23.42 17.21
CA ARG A 591 32.30 -23.32 18.66
C ARG A 591 32.88 -24.61 19.25
N HIS A 592 32.40 -25.77 18.80
CA HIS A 592 32.83 -27.06 19.34
C HIS A 592 34.32 -27.31 19.07
N ASP A 593 34.78 -27.02 17.85
CA ASP A 593 36.17 -27.21 17.44
C ASP A 593 37.11 -26.26 18.17
N ILE A 594 36.74 -24.99 18.31
CA ILE A 594 37.55 -23.99 19.04
C ILE A 594 37.62 -24.35 20.52
N THR A 595 36.52 -24.79 21.13
CA THR A 595 36.49 -25.20 22.55
C THR A 595 37.36 -26.43 22.75
N ALA A 596 37.20 -27.47 21.92
CA ALA A 596 38.00 -28.69 22.01
C ALA A 596 39.50 -28.44 21.79
N ALA A 597 39.86 -27.55 20.86
CA ALA A 597 41.25 -27.15 20.65
C ALA A 597 41.81 -26.33 21.82
N THR A 598 41.00 -25.48 22.45
CA THR A 598 41.35 -24.71 23.66
C THR A 598 41.60 -25.66 24.85
N ASP A 599 40.73 -26.64 25.04
CA ASP A 599 40.88 -27.67 26.07
C ASP A 599 42.11 -28.54 25.82
N ALA A 600 42.39 -28.91 24.55
CA ALA A 600 43.58 -29.68 24.20
C ALA A 600 44.89 -28.97 24.55
N VAL A 601 44.97 -27.64 24.33
CA VAL A 601 46.12 -26.83 24.76
C VAL A 601 46.22 -26.82 26.29
N THR A 602 45.10 -26.62 26.99
CA THR A 602 45.07 -26.55 28.45
C THR A 602 45.48 -27.87 29.10
N ASP A 603 44.98 -29.00 28.57
CA ASP A 603 45.33 -30.35 29.02
C ASP A 603 46.79 -30.71 28.76
N ALA A 604 47.33 -30.32 27.60
CA ALA A 604 48.73 -30.54 27.27
C ALA A 604 49.66 -29.79 28.24
N ARG A 605 49.28 -28.55 28.60
CA ARG A 605 49.99 -27.73 29.60
C ARG A 605 49.88 -28.30 31.00
N ALA A 606 48.69 -28.75 31.42
CA ALA A 606 48.48 -29.37 32.73
C ALA A 606 49.38 -30.60 32.94
N LYS A 607 49.53 -31.45 31.90
CA LYS A 607 50.42 -32.61 31.92
C LYS A 607 51.90 -32.23 32.03
N LEU A 608 52.33 -31.15 31.37
CA LEU A 608 53.69 -30.63 31.50
C LEU A 608 53.94 -30.14 32.94
N GLN A 609 53.02 -29.33 33.48
CA GLN A 609 53.12 -28.78 34.84
C GLN A 609 53.10 -29.87 35.91
N GLU A 610 52.29 -30.92 35.76
CA GLU A 610 52.27 -32.06 36.68
C GLU A 610 53.62 -32.79 36.68
N LYS A 611 54.24 -32.96 35.50
CA LYS A 611 55.57 -33.58 35.37
C LYS A 611 56.67 -32.70 35.95
N GLU A 612 56.60 -31.39 35.74
CA GLU A 612 57.53 -30.43 36.35
C GLU A 612 57.37 -30.39 37.89
N ALA A 613 56.14 -30.44 38.39
CA ALA A 613 55.86 -30.52 39.82
C ALA A 613 56.32 -31.85 40.43
N ALA A 614 56.14 -32.98 39.71
CA ALA A 614 56.60 -34.29 40.14
C ALA A 614 58.13 -34.37 40.17
N THR A 615 58.81 -33.83 39.16
CA THR A 615 60.29 -33.76 39.14
C THR A 615 60.82 -32.83 40.24
N LEU A 616 60.16 -31.70 40.50
CA LEU A 616 60.50 -30.81 41.60
C LEU A 616 60.23 -31.46 42.98
N ALA A 617 59.14 -32.19 43.14
CA ALA A 617 58.81 -32.92 44.36
C ALA A 617 59.80 -34.06 44.62
N GLU A 618 60.21 -34.78 43.58
CA GLU A 618 61.24 -35.81 43.67
C GLU A 618 62.61 -35.19 44.01
N ALA A 619 62.97 -34.07 43.38
CA ALA A 619 64.18 -33.32 43.74
C ALA A 619 64.16 -32.88 45.21
N ARG A 620 63.02 -32.37 45.71
CA ARG A 620 62.83 -32.02 47.13
C ARG A 620 62.90 -33.23 48.05
N ARG A 621 62.34 -34.39 47.66
CA ARG A 621 62.45 -35.64 48.41
C ARG A 621 63.88 -36.13 48.48
N ILE A 622 64.63 -36.07 47.38
CA ILE A 622 66.05 -36.41 47.32
C ILE A 622 66.84 -35.44 48.20
N GLU A 623 66.54 -34.15 48.20
CA GLU A 623 67.19 -33.16 49.06
C GLU A 623 66.87 -33.38 50.55
N GLN A 624 65.61 -33.70 50.89
CA GLN A 624 65.21 -34.06 52.26
C GLN A 624 65.85 -35.37 52.73
N ALA A 625 65.93 -36.38 51.86
CA ALA A 625 66.63 -37.64 52.14
C ALA A 625 68.14 -37.42 52.32
N LYS A 626 68.76 -36.53 51.53
CA LYS A 626 70.17 -36.11 51.74
C LYS A 626 70.35 -35.38 53.05
N LYS A 627 69.42 -34.50 53.46
CA LYS A 627 69.45 -33.84 54.78
C LYS A 627 69.27 -34.83 55.93
N GLN A 628 68.36 -35.80 55.82
CA GLN A 628 68.18 -36.86 56.83
C GLN A 628 69.38 -37.81 56.90
N ALA A 629 70.00 -38.16 55.76
CA ALA A 629 71.22 -38.94 55.72
C ALA A 629 72.42 -38.19 56.32
N GLY A 630 72.50 -36.87 56.13
CA GLY A 630 73.50 -36.01 56.78
C GLY A 630 73.34 -35.99 58.30
N ILE A 631 72.11 -35.90 58.81
CA ILE A 631 71.82 -35.97 60.26
C ILE A 631 72.15 -37.36 60.83
N ALA A 632 71.85 -38.45 60.10
CA ALA A 632 72.22 -39.80 60.50
C ALA A 632 73.74 -40.06 60.47
N LEU A 633 74.48 -39.39 59.58
CA LEU A 633 75.94 -39.46 59.54
C LEU A 633 76.59 -38.75 60.73
N ASP A 634 76.04 -37.60 61.14
CA ASP A 634 76.48 -36.85 62.33
C ASP A 634 76.24 -37.65 63.62
N ASP A 635 75.11 -38.38 63.73
CA ASP A 635 74.82 -39.26 64.87
C ASP A 635 75.76 -40.49 64.92
N VAL A 636 76.15 -41.04 63.78
CA VAL A 636 77.14 -42.14 63.69
C VAL A 636 78.57 -41.65 63.95
N GLN A 637 78.93 -40.44 63.53
CA GLN A 637 80.23 -39.84 63.87
C GLN A 637 80.34 -39.48 65.36
N LYS A 638 79.24 -39.10 66.01
CA LYS A 638 79.19 -38.97 67.48
C LYS A 638 79.39 -40.31 68.20
N GLN A 639 78.83 -41.40 67.69
CA GLN A 639 79.02 -42.75 68.28
C GLN A 639 80.41 -43.34 67.98
N ALA A 640 81.07 -42.95 66.88
CA ALA A 640 82.44 -43.38 66.55
C ALA A 640 83.53 -42.58 67.28
N ALA A 641 83.24 -41.37 67.76
CA ALA A 641 84.18 -40.54 68.53
C ALA A 641 84.40 -41.01 69.98
N ASP A 642 83.47 -41.78 70.57
CA ASP A 642 83.58 -42.28 71.95
C ASP A 642 84.42 -43.57 72.09
N ALA A 643 84.81 -44.23 70.99
CA ALA A 643 85.50 -45.53 71.02
C ALA A 643 87.02 -45.48 70.74
N SER A 644 87.60 -44.32 70.42
CA SER A 644 89.03 -44.24 70.10
C SER A 644 89.69 -42.91 70.43
N SER A 645 89.82 -42.57 71.72
CA SER A 645 90.94 -41.75 72.21
C SER A 645 91.07 -41.81 73.74
N SER A 646 91.57 -42.93 74.25
CA SER A 646 92.30 -42.97 75.53
C SER A 646 93.80 -42.94 75.22
N THR A 647 94.49 -41.84 75.51
CA THR A 647 95.82 -41.71 76.18
C THR A 647 96.58 -40.44 75.74
N SER A 648 96.99 -39.66 76.75
CA SER A 648 97.95 -38.51 76.81
C SER A 648 97.61 -37.24 76.00
N SER A 649 97.31 -36.05 76.54
CA SER A 649 97.75 -35.21 77.69
C SER A 649 98.59 -34.01 77.25
N SER A 650 98.04 -32.81 77.55
CA SER A 650 98.69 -31.58 78.02
C SER A 650 99.68 -30.83 77.11
N LEU A 651 99.31 -29.57 76.76
CA LEU A 651 100.13 -28.34 76.91
C LEU A 651 99.29 -27.08 76.56
N GLU A 652 99.20 -26.15 77.52
CA GLU A 652 98.75 -24.74 77.43
C GLU A 652 99.90 -23.81 76.87
N PRO A 653 99.83 -22.45 76.89
CA PRO A 653 98.89 -21.45 76.34
C PRO A 653 99.63 -20.28 75.58
N SER A 654 98.97 -19.12 75.46
CA SER A 654 99.44 -17.74 75.12
C SER A 654 99.26 -17.30 73.65
N THR A 655 98.30 -16.42 73.30
CA THR A 655 98.12 -14.96 73.50
C THR A 655 99.03 -14.05 72.68
N THR A 656 98.42 -13.25 71.79
CA THR A 656 98.65 -11.83 71.43
C THR A 656 98.31 -11.64 69.94
N ASP A 657 97.70 -10.56 69.45
CA ASP A 657 96.98 -9.41 69.99
C ASP A 657 96.38 -8.66 68.77
N SER A 658 95.34 -7.85 69.00
CA SER A 658 94.93 -6.66 68.23
C SER A 658 94.42 -6.81 66.77
N ALA A 659 93.42 -6.06 66.28
CA ALA A 659 92.55 -5.03 66.85
C ALA A 659 91.44 -4.66 65.83
N LEU A 660 90.44 -3.93 66.34
CA LEU A 660 89.58 -2.91 65.68
C LEU A 660 88.35 -3.34 64.84
N ALA A 661 87.19 -2.97 65.40
CA ALA A 661 85.85 -2.78 64.81
C ALA A 661 85.80 -1.50 63.92
N PRO A 662 84.63 -0.93 63.53
CA PRO A 662 83.22 -1.38 63.45
C PRO A 662 82.68 -1.17 61.99
N THR A 663 81.42 -1.28 61.56
CA THR A 663 80.18 -0.48 61.77
C THR A 663 79.28 -0.83 60.55
N ASN A 664 77.98 -1.13 60.66
CA ASN A 664 76.81 -0.26 60.85
C ASN A 664 76.22 0.34 59.54
N VAL A 665 74.94 0.03 59.31
CA VAL A 665 73.79 0.89 58.88
C VAL A 665 73.92 1.84 57.68
N GLY A 666 72.88 1.83 56.82
CA GLY A 666 72.52 2.97 55.98
C GLY A 666 71.36 2.72 55.01
N GLU A 667 70.13 3.03 55.43
CA GLU A 667 69.13 3.63 54.52
C GLU A 667 69.63 5.02 54.06
N PRO A 668 69.14 5.57 52.93
CA PRO A 668 68.07 6.57 53.05
C PRO A 668 66.97 6.51 51.96
N ALA A 669 65.73 6.64 52.41
CA ALA A 669 64.76 7.70 52.11
C ALA A 669 64.84 8.54 50.80
N PHE A 670 63.67 8.58 50.14
CA PHE A 670 62.97 9.74 49.53
C PHE A 670 63.56 10.48 48.31
N ALA A 671 62.84 10.39 47.17
CA ALA A 671 62.30 11.56 46.47
C ALA A 671 61.09 11.16 45.60
N ALA A 672 59.97 11.84 45.85
CA ALA A 672 58.75 11.85 45.06
C ALA A 672 58.83 12.91 43.95
N VAL A 673 58.16 12.67 42.81
CA VAL A 673 57.39 13.60 41.93
C VAL A 673 56.75 12.66 40.88
N SER A 674 55.44 12.34 40.92
CA SER A 674 54.26 13.15 40.60
C SER A 674 54.05 13.42 39.10
N ALA A 675 52.85 13.02 38.65
CA ALA A 675 52.06 13.51 37.52
C ALA A 675 52.54 13.11 36.10
N ALA A 676 51.69 12.81 35.13
CA ALA A 676 50.24 12.66 35.01
C ALA A 676 49.95 12.23 33.56
N THR A 677 48.72 11.76 33.34
CA THR A 677 47.90 11.90 32.11
C THR A 677 48.17 11.03 30.87
N ASP A 678 47.03 10.51 30.38
CA ASP A 678 46.64 10.14 29.01
C ASP A 678 47.10 8.77 28.46
N ASP A 679 46.23 7.76 28.55
CA ASP A 679 45.21 7.40 27.53
C ASP A 679 44.20 6.37 28.08
#